data_AF-A0A8S9B239-F1
#
_entry.id   AF-A0A8S9B239-F1
#
_cell.length_a   1.000
_cell.length_b   1.000
_cell.length_c   1.000
_cell.angle_alpha   90.00
_cell.angle_beta   90.00
_cell.angle_gamma   90.00
#
_symmetry.space_group_name_H-M   'P 1'
#
loop_
_entity.id
_entity.type
_entity.pdbx_description
1 polymer ?
#
loop_
_entity_poly.entity_id
_entity_poly.type
_entity_poly.pdbx_seq_one_letter_code
_entity_poly.pdbx_strand_id
1 'polypeptide(L)'
;MRGYEPTPALIEHLLDCVPDLEPPVTAQEVWDSCVSGRPITRDAHNNQNYLSENSSKKLQKSTSADQRKQEIEAKKQQEKEAIQARLQATKTEKAAQKEAKEQYKRNIKIQQKEEEKRDLEAHRVISERQAWIRAENKKYSSFKLKCLREMEMIRSGDGWRAKLGLLFVGNWNDENWAENCKRHVQATIERLDGARDCKVHGSEKGLDAPNTECYCVVFDFAMGKGKKRMVERRLLDYCSKHDSKIDIGMDIKSVDARASKKRGRRKNGPRSTEPMLYGINLADEEAEITETSVAKTFGMIDMYRDLSASANQHQVEEQLSVLESRAGAIISTIRKAFEAGKSDVWITRTQRDTLRKFLFIMKYRGKRFHGRYCHNNADDYDSNDREKMLKYMKERGIKKPIDVWFDNIKGILDLKMDGDMKWMEKLKKRIYPDDAAWFINNVQQFYMALVTPTNNEDEFLLTQNAYSIHEGAVTDRFNPVTGKMELEAYTEFHLFAPIAPRLMIVLRTFILPVPEEDSDDAIREFRELFYNAHTAQHNRPEGIGLLLRDLPIGKALNSYSRIVDGRIVLTNGGPAGASDTFGFRFFPIPEDYVNKINGIMLEESYQIDLIVFNNKTATRKTLEHYLAGRSEFDIDSGRVRAIKKLKQAAKLLATGLTTQEIPDLPLSLSREEEVLEDKVHALFMKDNKAKKLYFDLSGKALDSRDFDQARGLLYMRIKLDSSSRGLPAKVREEVRNDFLKLYADFPVQVVWIYLKRIRFMKLGGSMIGFGNMLEDYVLPAHHLHGLEDVVAESRHLFRTEDFCRLMHHASFNGFLIAKPIWGLISELTLDDNGLKRLQEEKELVLGTQGIPKLEEAAKAVREIAKDNRQKMWKSPLDHIFSEDEKIELSVRKLVRGYKDERTGKPIVEDIELEKVLFDVVYPLFGSRQTAQVDQGDKEDEGWSCSLQ
;
A
#
# COMPACT_ATOMS: atom_id res chain seq x y z
N MET A 1 36.90 -22.51 -5.88
CA MET A 1 35.93 -21.60 -6.51
C MET A 1 35.41 -22.23 -7.81
N ARG A 2 34.11 -22.49 -7.88
CA ARG A 2 33.24 -22.82 -9.06
C ARG A 2 31.83 -23.10 -8.50
N GLY A 3 31.29 -22.16 -7.74
CA GLY A 3 30.10 -22.41 -6.90
C GLY A 3 29.39 -21.17 -6.37
N TYR A 4 30.08 -20.03 -6.28
CA TYR A 4 29.49 -18.69 -6.10
C TYR A 4 30.28 -17.60 -6.87
N GLU A 5 30.94 -17.99 -7.96
CA GLU A 5 31.07 -17.07 -9.10
C GLU A 5 29.70 -17.07 -9.80
N PRO A 6 29.13 -15.91 -10.16
CA PRO A 6 27.90 -15.91 -10.95
C PRO A 6 28.21 -16.48 -12.33
N THR A 7 27.63 -17.63 -12.65
CA THR A 7 27.70 -18.21 -14.01
C THR A 7 27.18 -17.20 -15.03
N PRO A 8 27.60 -17.24 -16.31
CA PRO A 8 27.03 -16.37 -17.35
C PRO A 8 25.49 -16.37 -17.36
N ALA A 9 24.86 -17.55 -17.26
CA ALA A 9 23.40 -17.72 -17.14
C ALA A 9 22.77 -17.24 -15.81
N LEU A 10 23.58 -16.78 -14.84
CA LEU A 10 23.12 -16.05 -13.65
C LEU A 10 23.37 -14.55 -13.81
N ILE A 11 24.44 -14.13 -14.49
CA ILE A 11 24.66 -12.73 -14.88
C ILE A 11 23.55 -12.29 -15.85
N GLU A 12 23.32 -13.03 -16.93
CA GLU A 12 22.19 -12.84 -17.86
C GLU A 12 20.86 -12.77 -17.11
N HIS A 13 20.59 -13.72 -16.22
CA HIS A 13 19.32 -13.76 -15.46
C HIS A 13 19.17 -12.60 -14.45
N LEU A 14 20.27 -12.03 -13.94
CA LEU A 14 20.24 -10.85 -13.07
C LEU A 14 20.10 -9.55 -13.87
N LEU A 15 20.68 -9.48 -15.08
CA LEU A 15 20.49 -8.37 -16.02
C LEU A 15 19.05 -8.34 -16.57
N ASP A 16 18.46 -9.50 -16.91
CA ASP A 16 17.04 -9.67 -17.27
C ASP A 16 16.06 -9.19 -16.18
N CYS A 17 16.54 -8.94 -14.95
CA CYS A 17 15.72 -8.49 -13.82
C CYS A 17 15.86 -6.99 -13.49
N VAL A 18 16.63 -6.20 -14.25
CA VAL A 18 16.75 -4.73 -14.07
C VAL A 18 16.35 -4.02 -15.37
N PRO A 19 15.09 -3.57 -15.53
CA PRO A 19 14.56 -3.17 -16.84
C PRO A 19 15.16 -1.89 -17.46
N ASP A 20 15.68 -0.97 -16.65
CA ASP A 20 15.89 0.44 -17.04
C ASP A 20 17.34 0.94 -16.88
N LEU A 21 18.35 0.05 -17.02
CA LEU A 21 19.77 0.47 -17.09
C LEU A 21 20.33 0.33 -18.51
N GLU A 22 20.61 1.46 -19.17
CA GLU A 22 21.53 1.48 -20.32
C GLU A 22 22.94 1.09 -19.83
N PRO A 23 23.60 0.06 -20.39
CA PRO A 23 24.86 -0.43 -19.87
C PRO A 23 26.04 0.46 -20.29
N PRO A 24 26.88 0.95 -19.35
CA PRO A 24 28.15 1.56 -19.71
C PRO A 24 29.13 0.50 -20.25
N VAL A 25 29.55 0.67 -21.50
CA VAL A 25 30.69 0.01 -22.20
C VAL A 25 31.04 -1.39 -21.70
N THR A 26 30.45 -2.41 -22.32
CA THR A 26 30.52 -3.81 -21.87
C THR A 26 31.91 -4.41 -21.95
N ALA A 27 32.36 -5.05 -20.85
CA ALA A 27 33.58 -5.88 -20.81
C ALA A 27 33.61 -7.05 -21.81
N GLN A 28 32.47 -7.36 -22.45
CA GLN A 28 32.33 -8.31 -23.55
C GLN A 28 33.24 -7.99 -24.75
N GLU A 29 33.45 -6.69 -25.05
CA GLU A 29 34.25 -6.26 -26.21
C GLU A 29 35.74 -6.65 -26.11
N VAL A 30 36.25 -6.85 -24.90
CA VAL A 30 37.62 -7.33 -24.65
C VAL A 30 37.78 -8.82 -24.98
N TRP A 31 36.70 -9.59 -24.91
CA TRP A 31 36.71 -11.03 -25.17
C TRP A 31 36.53 -11.34 -26.66
N ASP A 32 35.50 -10.78 -27.30
CA ASP A 32 35.11 -11.17 -28.66
C ASP A 32 36.04 -10.60 -29.75
N SER A 33 36.85 -9.59 -29.43
CA SER A 33 37.93 -9.07 -30.30
C SER A 33 38.98 -10.13 -30.68
N CYS A 34 39.11 -11.21 -29.90
CA CYS A 34 40.11 -12.25 -30.13
C CYS A 34 39.69 -13.38 -31.09
N VAL A 35 38.41 -13.51 -31.50
CA VAL A 35 37.93 -14.70 -32.23
C VAL A 35 37.00 -14.38 -33.42
N SER A 36 37.43 -14.82 -34.60
CA SER A 36 36.67 -14.98 -35.86
C SER A 36 36.15 -13.71 -36.57
N GLY A 37 36.82 -13.32 -37.65
CA GLY A 37 36.34 -12.29 -38.59
C GLY A 37 36.08 -12.81 -40.01
N ARG A 38 34.82 -12.71 -40.49
CA ARG A 38 34.44 -12.30 -41.87
C ARG A 38 32.91 -12.19 -42.08
N PRO A 39 32.42 -11.30 -42.98
CA PRO A 39 30.99 -11.11 -43.27
C PRO A 39 30.51 -11.76 -44.59
N ILE A 40 29.18 -11.86 -44.79
CA ILE A 40 28.51 -12.26 -46.06
C ILE A 40 27.27 -11.36 -46.32
N THR A 41 26.85 -11.23 -47.59
CA THR A 41 25.94 -10.20 -48.15
C THR A 41 24.51 -10.68 -48.49
N ARG A 42 23.64 -9.76 -48.92
CA ARG A 42 22.30 -9.98 -49.51
C ARG A 42 22.37 -10.36 -51.01
N ASP A 43 21.30 -10.95 -51.60
CA ASP A 43 20.47 -10.27 -52.63
C ASP A 43 19.29 -11.08 -53.28
N ALA A 44 18.22 -10.31 -53.57
CA ALA A 44 17.31 -10.28 -54.76
C ALA A 44 16.48 -11.46 -55.35
N HIS A 45 15.35 -11.05 -55.98
CA HIS A 45 14.59 -11.65 -57.13
C HIS A 45 13.68 -12.89 -56.91
N ASN A 46 12.61 -13.16 -57.71
CA ASN A 46 12.01 -12.46 -58.87
C ASN A 46 10.47 -12.64 -59.02
N ASN A 47 9.86 -12.08 -60.08
CA ASN A 47 8.40 -12.08 -60.40
C ASN A 47 8.09 -12.54 -61.85
N GLN A 48 6.86 -13.01 -62.14
CA GLN A 48 6.36 -13.45 -63.48
C GLN A 48 4.83 -13.72 -63.42
N ASN A 49 4.01 -13.82 -64.50
CA ASN A 49 4.16 -13.66 -65.97
C ASN A 49 2.75 -13.34 -66.60
N TYR A 50 2.66 -12.95 -67.88
CA TYR A 50 1.40 -12.84 -68.66
C TYR A 50 1.66 -12.82 -70.20
N LEU A 51 0.92 -13.61 -71.00
CA LEU A 51 0.89 -13.70 -72.48
C LEU A 51 -0.47 -14.33 -72.91
N SER A 52 -1.02 -14.28 -74.13
CA SER A 52 -0.75 -13.61 -75.44
C SER A 52 -2.14 -13.13 -76.02
N GLU A 53 -2.46 -12.78 -77.29
CA GLU A 53 -1.77 -12.81 -78.61
C GLU A 53 -2.36 -11.75 -79.59
N ASN A 54 -2.42 -11.99 -80.92
CA ASN A 54 -2.57 -10.91 -81.92
C ASN A 54 -3.31 -11.25 -83.25
N SER A 55 -4.07 -10.27 -83.76
CA SER A 55 -4.51 -9.93 -85.14
C SER A 55 -4.52 -10.93 -86.31
N SER A 56 -5.64 -10.97 -87.06
CA SER A 56 -5.63 -11.00 -88.56
C SER A 56 -6.93 -10.43 -89.19
N LYS A 57 -7.01 -10.32 -90.53
CA LYS A 57 -8.04 -9.55 -91.28
C LYS A 57 -8.53 -10.23 -92.58
N LYS A 58 -9.76 -9.85 -93.01
CA LYS A 58 -10.40 -9.96 -94.34
C LYS A 58 -10.75 -11.37 -94.89
N LEU A 59 -12.07 -11.64 -95.03
CA LEU A 59 -12.68 -11.93 -96.35
C LEU A 59 -14.22 -11.71 -96.33
N GLN A 60 -14.86 -11.88 -97.50
CA GLN A 60 -16.30 -12.07 -97.75
C GLN A 60 -17.29 -10.98 -97.29
N LYS A 61 -17.47 -9.97 -98.16
CA LYS A 61 -18.72 -9.20 -98.27
C LYS A 61 -19.68 -9.89 -99.27
N SER A 62 -20.69 -10.65 -98.85
CA SER A 62 -21.79 -11.07 -99.76
C SER A 62 -23.14 -11.45 -99.12
N THR A 63 -23.35 -11.25 -97.82
CA THR A 63 -24.67 -11.47 -97.14
C THR A 63 -25.12 -10.25 -96.31
N SER A 64 -24.58 -9.07 -96.65
CA SER A 64 -24.51 -7.89 -95.76
C SER A 64 -25.82 -7.12 -95.50
N ALA A 65 -26.96 -7.53 -96.06
CA ALA A 65 -28.24 -6.84 -95.88
C ALA A 65 -29.11 -7.53 -94.80
N ASP A 66 -29.60 -8.74 -95.07
CA ASP A 66 -30.51 -9.44 -94.17
C ASP A 66 -29.85 -9.90 -92.87
N GLN A 67 -28.57 -10.29 -92.91
CA GLN A 67 -27.81 -10.55 -91.68
C GLN A 67 -27.71 -9.30 -90.82
N ARG A 68 -27.47 -8.11 -91.40
CA ARG A 68 -27.49 -6.84 -90.64
C ARG A 68 -28.88 -6.52 -90.11
N LYS A 69 -29.95 -6.82 -90.86
CA LYS A 69 -31.32 -6.61 -90.38
C LYS A 69 -31.63 -7.50 -89.18
N GLN A 70 -31.35 -8.80 -89.27
CA GLN A 70 -31.49 -9.76 -88.18
C GLN A 70 -30.59 -9.40 -86.98
N GLU A 71 -29.35 -8.97 -87.22
CA GLU A 71 -28.42 -8.53 -86.17
C GLU A 71 -28.91 -7.24 -85.47
N ILE A 72 -29.54 -6.31 -86.19
CA ILE A 72 -30.18 -5.11 -85.61
C ILE A 72 -31.46 -5.49 -84.84
N GLU A 73 -32.27 -6.42 -85.34
CA GLU A 73 -33.46 -6.94 -84.65
C GLU A 73 -33.06 -7.64 -83.33
N ALA A 74 -32.04 -8.49 -83.39
CA ALA A 74 -31.47 -9.19 -82.24
C ALA A 74 -30.84 -8.21 -81.22
N LYS A 75 -30.08 -7.21 -81.67
CA LYS A 75 -29.54 -6.17 -80.78
C LYS A 75 -30.62 -5.35 -80.12
N LYS A 76 -31.70 -4.98 -80.82
CA LYS A 76 -32.87 -4.31 -80.22
C LYS A 76 -33.58 -5.19 -79.19
N GLN A 77 -33.65 -6.50 -79.42
CA GLN A 77 -34.25 -7.43 -78.46
C GLN A 77 -33.35 -7.62 -77.22
N GLN A 78 -32.05 -7.82 -77.42
CA GLN A 78 -31.04 -7.88 -76.35
C GLN A 78 -30.98 -6.57 -75.54
N GLU A 79 -31.16 -5.41 -76.19
CA GLU A 79 -31.23 -4.10 -75.54
C GLU A 79 -32.51 -3.94 -74.70
N LYS A 80 -33.68 -4.37 -75.20
CA LYS A 80 -34.91 -4.43 -74.41
C LYS A 80 -34.75 -5.32 -73.18
N GLU A 81 -34.17 -6.50 -73.34
CA GLU A 81 -33.91 -7.45 -72.24
C GLU A 81 -32.92 -6.88 -71.23
N ALA A 82 -31.85 -6.20 -71.68
CA ALA A 82 -30.91 -5.49 -70.80
C ALA A 82 -31.57 -4.31 -70.06
N ILE A 83 -32.47 -3.57 -70.71
CA ILE A 83 -33.26 -2.50 -70.07
C ILE A 83 -34.22 -3.09 -69.03
N GLN A 84 -34.88 -4.20 -69.33
CA GLN A 84 -35.79 -4.89 -68.41
C GLN A 84 -35.04 -5.48 -67.20
N ALA A 85 -33.85 -6.06 -67.42
CA ALA A 85 -32.96 -6.54 -66.37
C ALA A 85 -32.48 -5.40 -65.46
N ARG A 86 -32.06 -4.25 -66.04
CA ARG A 86 -31.72 -3.04 -65.28
C ARG A 86 -32.90 -2.52 -64.45
N LEU A 87 -34.09 -2.44 -65.04
CA LEU A 87 -35.32 -2.05 -64.34
C LEU A 87 -35.64 -2.98 -63.16
N GLN A 88 -35.41 -4.29 -63.30
CA GLN A 88 -35.62 -5.24 -62.22
C GLN A 88 -34.53 -5.11 -61.14
N ALA A 89 -33.26 -4.94 -61.52
CA ALA A 89 -32.14 -4.70 -60.60
C ALA A 89 -32.37 -3.45 -59.73
N THR A 90 -32.79 -2.33 -60.34
CA THR A 90 -33.13 -1.08 -59.61
C THR A 90 -34.34 -1.25 -58.69
N LYS A 91 -35.30 -2.15 -58.99
CA LYS A 91 -36.39 -2.48 -58.06
C LYS A 91 -35.89 -3.25 -56.84
N THR A 92 -35.05 -4.27 -57.04
CA THR A 92 -34.44 -5.02 -55.93
C THR A 92 -33.52 -4.15 -55.09
N GLU A 93 -32.74 -3.26 -55.69
CA GLU A 93 -31.88 -2.31 -54.98
C GLU A 93 -32.73 -1.36 -54.10
N LYS A 94 -33.80 -0.77 -54.64
CA LYS A 94 -34.71 0.09 -53.87
C LYS A 94 -35.46 -0.67 -52.76
N ALA A 95 -35.72 -1.96 -52.92
CA ALA A 95 -36.25 -2.80 -51.85
C ALA A 95 -35.21 -3.01 -50.73
N ALA A 96 -33.97 -3.39 -51.06
CA ALA A 96 -32.88 -3.56 -50.11
C ALA A 96 -32.54 -2.25 -49.35
N GLN A 97 -32.49 -1.11 -50.06
CA GLN A 97 -32.31 0.21 -49.43
C GLN A 97 -33.45 0.59 -48.48
N LYS A 98 -34.69 0.15 -48.75
CA LYS A 98 -35.83 0.35 -47.85
C LYS A 98 -35.73 -0.54 -46.61
N GLU A 99 -35.36 -1.81 -46.78
CA GLU A 99 -35.18 -2.77 -45.69
C GLU A 99 -34.05 -2.35 -44.75
N ALA A 100 -32.88 -1.97 -45.29
CA ALA A 100 -31.76 -1.45 -44.52
C ALA A 100 -32.14 -0.20 -43.69
N LYS A 101 -32.96 0.71 -44.25
CA LYS A 101 -33.47 1.89 -43.52
C LYS A 101 -34.42 1.51 -42.38
N GLU A 102 -35.25 0.48 -42.52
CA GLU A 102 -36.09 -0.02 -41.42
C GLU A 102 -35.28 -0.79 -40.37
N GLN A 103 -34.25 -1.55 -40.78
CA GLN A 103 -33.33 -2.21 -39.85
C GLN A 103 -32.54 -1.18 -39.02
N TYR A 104 -32.04 -0.12 -39.65
CA TYR A 104 -31.36 0.98 -38.96
C TYR A 104 -32.27 1.67 -37.90
N LYS A 105 -33.55 1.93 -38.24
CA LYS A 105 -34.55 2.44 -37.29
C LYS A 105 -34.81 1.49 -36.11
N ARG A 106 -34.78 0.17 -36.34
CA ARG A 106 -34.91 -0.83 -35.25
C ARG A 106 -33.70 -0.78 -34.32
N ASN A 107 -32.49 -0.71 -34.87
CA ASN A 107 -31.26 -0.64 -34.08
C ASN A 107 -31.21 0.61 -33.20
N ILE A 108 -31.58 1.79 -33.72
CA ILE A 108 -31.70 3.02 -32.91
C ILE A 108 -32.68 2.83 -31.74
N LYS A 109 -33.85 2.23 -31.98
CA LYS A 109 -34.85 1.96 -30.93
C LYS A 109 -34.40 0.92 -29.88
N ILE A 110 -33.42 0.07 -30.22
CA ILE A 110 -32.80 -0.85 -29.26
C ILE A 110 -31.78 -0.07 -28.42
N GLN A 111 -30.88 0.67 -29.05
CA GLN A 111 -29.87 1.50 -28.37
C GLN A 111 -30.51 2.50 -27.40
N GLN A 112 -31.58 3.19 -27.81
CA GLN A 112 -32.33 4.10 -26.95
C GLN A 112 -32.88 3.41 -25.69
N LYS A 113 -33.40 2.18 -25.80
CA LYS A 113 -33.87 1.41 -24.64
C LYS A 113 -32.74 0.89 -23.76
N GLU A 114 -31.57 0.61 -24.33
CA GLU A 114 -30.38 0.25 -23.57
C GLU A 114 -29.75 1.47 -22.89
N GLU A 115 -29.95 2.68 -23.42
CA GLU A 115 -29.63 3.97 -22.80
C GLU A 115 -30.58 4.28 -21.65
N GLU A 116 -31.90 4.29 -21.89
CA GLU A 116 -32.94 4.41 -20.84
C GLU A 116 -32.70 3.46 -19.66
N LYS A 117 -32.33 2.20 -19.95
CA LYS A 117 -32.02 1.20 -18.92
C LYS A 117 -30.70 1.49 -18.17
N ARG A 118 -29.67 1.99 -18.85
CA ARG A 118 -28.40 2.42 -18.20
C ARG A 118 -28.62 3.64 -17.32
N ASP A 119 -29.42 4.61 -17.76
CA ASP A 119 -29.76 5.80 -16.98
C ASP A 119 -30.59 5.45 -15.74
N LEU A 120 -31.55 4.52 -15.86
CA LEU A 120 -32.36 4.06 -14.73
C LEU A 120 -31.51 3.34 -13.67
N GLU A 121 -30.55 2.51 -14.10
CA GLU A 121 -29.60 1.83 -13.22
C GLU A 121 -28.60 2.81 -12.60
N ALA A 122 -28.11 3.80 -13.36
CA ALA A 122 -27.28 4.88 -12.84
C ALA A 122 -28.04 5.68 -11.76
N HIS A 123 -29.33 5.99 -11.96
CA HIS A 123 -30.16 6.63 -10.94
C HIS A 123 -30.33 5.75 -9.70
N ARG A 124 -30.50 4.42 -9.85
CA ARG A 124 -30.54 3.48 -8.72
C ARG A 124 -29.24 3.53 -7.91
N VAL A 125 -28.09 3.37 -8.58
CA VAL A 125 -26.76 3.40 -7.95
C VAL A 125 -26.46 4.75 -7.30
N ILE A 126 -26.84 5.87 -7.92
CA ILE A 126 -26.72 7.21 -7.34
C ILE A 126 -27.58 7.33 -6.08
N SER A 127 -28.83 6.85 -6.10
CA SER A 127 -29.74 6.89 -4.94
C SER A 127 -29.22 6.05 -3.77
N GLU A 128 -28.77 4.82 -4.04
CA GLU A 128 -28.15 3.93 -3.03
C GLU A 128 -26.87 4.53 -2.46
N ARG A 129 -26.01 5.11 -3.30
CA ARG A 129 -24.80 5.81 -2.86
C ARG A 129 -25.12 7.09 -2.08
N GLN A 130 -26.17 7.83 -2.41
CA GLN A 130 -26.66 8.96 -1.62
C GLN A 130 -27.27 8.54 -0.27
N ALA A 131 -27.85 7.35 -0.17
CA ALA A 131 -28.30 6.78 1.11
C ALA A 131 -27.10 6.38 1.97
N TRP A 132 -26.08 5.74 1.38
CA TRP A 132 -24.82 5.43 2.04
C TRP A 132 -24.07 6.69 2.51
N ILE A 133 -23.95 7.72 1.66
CA ILE A 133 -23.35 9.02 2.04
C ILE A 133 -24.14 9.67 3.18
N ARG A 134 -25.47 9.58 3.22
CA ARG A 134 -26.28 10.09 4.34
C ARG A 134 -26.04 9.30 5.64
N ALA A 135 -25.82 7.99 5.57
CA ALA A 135 -25.43 7.19 6.72
C ALA A 135 -23.99 7.51 7.20
N GLU A 136 -23.04 7.66 6.27
CA GLU A 136 -21.65 7.93 6.59
C GLU A 136 -21.43 9.37 7.09
N ASN A 137 -22.13 10.36 6.52
CA ASN A 137 -22.16 11.73 7.05
C ASN A 137 -22.76 11.79 8.46
N LYS A 138 -23.65 10.86 8.84
CA LYS A 138 -24.15 10.75 10.22
C LYS A 138 -23.07 10.24 11.17
N LYS A 139 -22.21 9.31 10.73
CA LYS A 139 -20.99 8.92 11.48
C LYS A 139 -19.95 10.03 11.51
N TYR A 140 -19.71 10.71 10.38
CA TYR A 140 -18.75 11.80 10.24
C TYR A 140 -19.17 13.03 11.06
N SER A 141 -20.48 13.28 11.20
CA SER A 141 -21.04 14.24 12.16
C SER A 141 -20.65 13.88 13.60
N SER A 142 -20.81 12.60 14.00
CA SER A 142 -20.38 12.12 15.32
C SER A 142 -18.87 12.18 15.51
N PHE A 143 -18.08 11.92 14.47
CA PHE A 143 -16.62 12.02 14.48
C PHE A 143 -16.17 13.49 14.60
N LYS A 144 -16.74 14.40 13.80
CA LYS A 144 -16.51 15.85 13.90
C LYS A 144 -16.88 16.36 15.30
N LEU A 145 -17.99 15.90 15.88
CA LEU A 145 -18.38 16.26 17.25
C LEU A 145 -17.39 15.72 18.30
N LYS A 146 -16.78 14.55 18.06
CA LYS A 146 -15.74 13.97 18.92
C LYS A 146 -14.43 14.75 18.80
N CYS A 147 -13.93 14.99 17.59
CA CYS A 147 -12.71 15.76 17.36
C CYS A 147 -12.84 17.21 17.84
N LEU A 148 -14.00 17.86 17.66
CA LEU A 148 -14.24 19.19 18.23
C LEU A 148 -14.19 19.17 19.76
N ARG A 149 -14.77 18.15 20.43
CA ARG A 149 -14.64 17.98 21.88
C ARG A 149 -13.20 17.70 22.32
N GLU A 150 -12.44 16.94 21.54
CA GLU A 150 -11.03 16.64 21.84
C GLU A 150 -10.15 17.89 21.66
N MET A 151 -10.36 18.68 20.61
CA MET A 151 -9.73 19.99 20.42
C MET A 151 -10.16 21.02 21.48
N GLU A 152 -11.42 21.01 21.91
CA GLU A 152 -11.94 21.90 22.96
C GLU A 152 -11.39 21.52 24.35
N MET A 153 -11.20 20.23 24.63
CA MET A 153 -10.45 19.76 25.80
C MET A 153 -9.00 20.23 25.77
N ILE A 154 -8.30 20.09 24.63
CA ILE A 154 -6.92 20.59 24.45
C ILE A 154 -6.85 22.12 24.64
N ARG A 155 -7.82 22.88 24.10
CA ARG A 155 -7.89 24.35 24.22
C ARG A 155 -8.17 24.84 25.64
N SER A 156 -8.64 23.98 26.55
CA SER A 156 -9.10 24.38 27.89
C SER A 156 -8.01 24.53 28.95
N GLY A 157 -6.81 23.97 28.73
CA GLY A 157 -5.67 24.02 29.68
C GLY A 157 -5.87 23.19 30.96
N ASP A 158 -6.80 23.62 31.82
CA ASP A 158 -6.96 23.14 33.20
C ASP A 158 -8.08 22.08 33.38
N GLY A 159 -8.88 21.82 32.34
CA GLY A 159 -10.13 21.07 32.45
C GLY A 159 -10.02 19.62 32.95
N TRP A 160 -8.84 18.99 32.85
CA TRP A 160 -8.67 17.57 33.20
C TRP A 160 -8.65 17.31 34.71
N ARG A 161 -8.13 18.26 35.53
CA ARG A 161 -8.08 18.10 36.99
C ARG A 161 -9.45 18.29 37.64
N ALA A 162 -10.22 19.28 37.17
CA ALA A 162 -11.55 19.58 37.70
C ALA A 162 -12.56 18.44 37.49
N LYS A 163 -12.47 17.71 36.38
CA LYS A 163 -13.49 16.71 36.00
C LYS A 163 -13.34 15.36 36.70
N LEU A 164 -12.15 15.01 37.20
CA LEU A 164 -11.97 13.86 38.09
C LEU A 164 -12.66 14.08 39.46
N GLY A 165 -12.72 15.33 39.95
CA GLY A 165 -13.44 15.67 41.17
C GLY A 165 -14.98 15.71 41.04
N LEU A 166 -15.51 15.71 39.81
CA LEU A 166 -16.96 15.85 39.53
C LEU A 166 -17.61 14.59 38.93
N LEU A 167 -16.86 13.51 38.71
CA LEU A 167 -17.42 12.21 38.29
C LEU A 167 -17.87 11.32 39.47
N PHE A 168 -17.79 11.81 40.71
CA PHE A 168 -18.19 11.10 41.93
C PHE A 168 -19.22 11.84 42.81
N VAL A 169 -20.07 12.70 42.22
CA VAL A 169 -21.32 13.15 42.88
C VAL A 169 -22.49 13.06 41.90
N GLY A 170 -23.43 12.18 42.19
CA GLY A 170 -24.70 12.05 41.46
C GLY A 170 -25.75 11.36 42.33
N ASN A 171 -26.71 12.13 42.85
CA ASN A 171 -27.67 11.68 43.87
C ASN A 171 -28.47 10.45 43.44
N TRP A 172 -28.34 9.37 44.23
CA TRP A 172 -29.29 8.27 44.30
C TRP A 172 -29.68 8.08 45.77
N ASN A 173 -30.89 8.50 46.15
CA ASN A 173 -31.41 8.32 47.49
C ASN A 173 -31.95 6.88 47.66
N ASP A 174 -31.10 5.97 48.14
CA ASP A 174 -31.52 4.67 48.68
C ASP A 174 -30.65 4.32 49.91
N GLU A 175 -31.20 4.51 51.11
CA GLU A 175 -30.48 4.37 52.38
C GLU A 175 -30.06 2.92 52.71
N ASN A 176 -30.50 1.92 51.93
CA ASN A 176 -30.19 0.50 52.20
C ASN A 176 -29.10 -0.11 51.29
N TRP A 177 -28.51 0.63 50.36
CA TRP A 177 -27.52 0.05 49.43
C TRP A 177 -26.24 -0.43 50.13
N ALA A 178 -25.67 0.38 51.03
CA ALA A 178 -24.43 0.04 51.74
C ALA A 178 -24.59 -1.19 52.66
N GLU A 179 -25.77 -1.33 53.28
CA GLU A 179 -26.12 -2.45 54.15
C GLU A 179 -26.26 -3.77 53.35
N ASN A 180 -26.87 -3.71 52.17
CA ASN A 180 -26.97 -4.85 51.26
C ASN A 180 -25.61 -5.24 50.65
N CYS A 181 -24.76 -4.27 50.30
CA CYS A 181 -23.40 -4.55 49.84
C CYS A 181 -22.55 -5.23 50.93
N LYS A 182 -22.64 -4.79 52.20
CA LYS A 182 -22.03 -5.50 53.34
C LYS A 182 -22.50 -6.94 53.43
N ARG A 183 -23.82 -7.19 53.38
CA ARG A 183 -24.39 -8.54 53.46
C ARG A 183 -23.93 -9.43 52.29
N HIS A 184 -23.82 -8.89 51.09
CA HIS A 184 -23.38 -9.66 49.91
C HIS A 184 -21.89 -10.02 49.96
N VAL A 185 -21.03 -9.09 50.42
CA VAL A 185 -19.60 -9.36 50.65
C VAL A 185 -19.40 -10.36 51.78
N GLN A 186 -20.10 -10.19 52.92
CA GLN A 186 -20.05 -11.09 54.06
C GLN A 186 -20.44 -12.53 53.67
N ALA A 187 -21.58 -12.70 52.97
CA ALA A 187 -22.04 -13.99 52.46
C ALA A 187 -21.16 -14.58 51.33
N THR A 188 -20.22 -13.82 50.79
CA THR A 188 -19.20 -14.30 49.83
C THR A 188 -17.93 -14.75 50.56
N ILE A 189 -17.50 -14.03 51.60
CA ILE A 189 -16.37 -14.42 52.46
C ILE A 189 -16.70 -15.71 53.21
N GLU A 190 -17.89 -15.82 53.79
CA GLU A 190 -18.38 -17.02 54.49
C GLU A 190 -18.56 -18.24 53.58
N ARG A 191 -18.55 -18.04 52.25
CA ARG A 191 -18.52 -19.14 51.25
C ARG A 191 -17.11 -19.57 50.85
N LEU A 192 -16.06 -18.82 51.19
CA LEU A 192 -14.68 -19.10 50.79
C LEU A 192 -13.85 -19.75 51.90
N ASP A 193 -14.16 -19.53 53.18
CA ASP A 193 -13.48 -20.20 54.30
C ASP A 193 -13.93 -21.66 54.52
N GLY A 194 -15.00 -22.12 53.87
CA GLY A 194 -15.56 -23.47 54.02
C GLY A 194 -14.73 -24.62 53.41
N ALA A 195 -13.47 -24.39 53.03
CA ALA A 195 -12.68 -25.30 52.17
C ALA A 195 -11.23 -25.53 52.65
N ARG A 196 -10.99 -25.66 53.96
CA ARG A 196 -9.68 -26.06 54.53
C ARG A 196 -9.79 -27.05 55.68
N ASP A 197 -9.97 -28.34 55.37
CA ASP A 197 -9.56 -29.39 56.32
C ASP A 197 -9.14 -30.69 55.61
N CYS A 198 -7.82 -30.95 55.59
CA CYS A 198 -7.24 -32.29 55.49
C CYS A 198 -5.76 -32.23 55.90
N LYS A 199 -5.42 -32.90 57.00
CA LYS A 199 -4.02 -33.12 57.44
C LYS A 199 -3.53 -34.50 56.99
N VAL A 200 -2.22 -34.75 57.22
CA VAL A 200 -1.58 -35.99 57.71
C VAL A 200 -0.33 -36.40 56.90
N HIS A 201 0.84 -36.27 57.54
CA HIS A 201 2.20 -36.85 57.33
C HIS A 201 2.83 -36.92 55.90
N GLY A 202 4.16 -36.79 55.71
CA GLY A 202 5.25 -36.36 56.61
C GLY A 202 6.36 -37.41 56.84
N SER A 203 7.59 -37.13 56.36
CA SER A 203 8.85 -37.78 56.80
C SER A 203 10.08 -37.02 56.29
N GLU A 204 11.18 -36.98 57.05
CA GLU A 204 12.42 -36.27 56.73
C GLU A 204 13.48 -37.13 56.00
N LYS A 205 14.44 -36.45 55.35
CA LYS A 205 15.91 -36.73 55.20
C LYS A 205 16.44 -36.68 53.77
N GLY A 206 17.64 -36.14 53.61
CA GLY A 206 18.48 -36.27 52.40
C GLY A 206 19.29 -35.02 52.08
N LEU A 207 20.53 -35.21 51.63
CA LEU A 207 21.44 -34.17 51.14
C LEU A 207 21.75 -34.41 49.64
N ASP A 208 22.33 -33.38 49.03
CA ASP A 208 23.11 -33.37 47.78
C ASP A 208 22.42 -33.46 46.40
N ALA A 209 23.06 -32.75 45.46
CA ALA A 209 22.86 -32.64 44.01
C ALA A 209 21.56 -31.98 43.49
N PRO A 210 21.65 -30.99 42.56
CA PRO A 210 20.50 -30.47 41.84
C PRO A 210 20.05 -31.44 40.74
N ASN A 211 18.76 -31.78 40.73
CA ASN A 211 18.17 -32.64 39.70
C ASN A 211 18.21 -31.97 38.31
N THR A 212 18.98 -32.56 37.39
CA THR A 212 18.88 -32.26 35.96
C THR A 212 17.72 -33.04 35.35
N GLU A 213 16.50 -32.52 35.52
CA GLU A 213 15.30 -33.17 34.99
C GLU A 213 15.31 -33.24 33.45
N CYS A 214 14.99 -34.42 32.92
CA CYS A 214 15.28 -34.76 31.52
C CYS A 214 14.11 -34.41 30.58
N TYR A 215 14.15 -33.22 29.98
CA TYR A 215 13.12 -32.75 29.04
C TYR A 215 13.19 -33.47 27.69
N CYS A 216 12.32 -34.48 27.48
CA CYS A 216 12.28 -35.29 26.24
C CYS A 216 10.86 -35.59 25.72
N VAL A 217 10.36 -34.72 24.84
CA VAL A 217 9.21 -34.94 23.93
C VAL A 217 9.61 -34.26 22.60
N VAL A 218 9.78 -34.90 21.43
CA VAL A 218 9.03 -35.93 20.68
C VAL A 218 7.79 -35.35 19.97
N PHE A 219 7.98 -34.89 18.73
CA PHE A 219 6.90 -34.48 17.82
C PHE A 219 6.10 -35.69 17.31
N ASP A 220 5.09 -36.15 18.07
CA ASP A 220 4.17 -37.22 17.67
C ASP A 220 2.93 -36.65 16.93
N PHE A 221 3.04 -36.49 15.61
CA PHE A 221 1.91 -36.11 14.75
C PHE A 221 0.94 -37.29 14.58
N ALA A 222 -0.10 -37.37 15.42
CA ALA A 222 -1.10 -38.44 15.38
C ALA A 222 -2.54 -37.94 15.61
N MET A 223 -3.40 -38.13 14.61
CA MET A 223 -4.82 -37.77 14.60
C MET A 223 -5.57 -38.11 15.89
N GLY A 224 -5.99 -37.07 16.63
CA GLY A 224 -6.69 -37.20 17.91
C GLY A 224 -8.10 -37.78 17.76
N LYS A 225 -8.24 -39.09 17.98
CA LYS A 225 -9.50 -39.88 17.85
C LYS A 225 -10.72 -39.31 18.59
N GLY A 226 -10.54 -38.42 19.57
CA GLY A 226 -11.62 -37.69 20.23
C GLY A 226 -12.43 -36.77 19.31
N LYS A 227 -11.79 -36.09 18.34
CA LYS A 227 -12.50 -35.18 17.43
C LYS A 227 -13.45 -35.93 16.49
N LYS A 228 -13.11 -37.15 16.04
CA LYS A 228 -14.00 -37.97 15.20
C LYS A 228 -15.35 -38.22 15.87
N ARG A 229 -15.35 -38.61 17.16
CA ARG A 229 -16.58 -38.82 17.94
C ARG A 229 -17.43 -37.56 18.13
N MET A 230 -16.82 -36.37 18.14
CA MET A 230 -17.56 -35.11 18.25
C MET A 230 -18.26 -34.75 16.92
N VAL A 231 -17.59 -35.01 15.80
CA VAL A 231 -18.15 -34.83 14.45
C VAL A 231 -19.22 -35.89 14.15
N GLU A 232 -18.96 -37.17 14.44
CA GLU A 232 -19.94 -38.26 14.36
C GLU A 232 -21.20 -37.96 15.19
N ARG A 233 -21.03 -37.44 16.42
CA ARG A 233 -22.16 -37.07 17.27
C ARG A 233 -22.93 -35.87 16.74
N ARG A 234 -22.28 -34.84 16.17
CA ARG A 234 -22.97 -33.71 15.51
C ARG A 234 -23.68 -34.12 14.21
N LEU A 235 -23.12 -35.05 13.45
CA LEU A 235 -23.78 -35.62 12.27
C LEU A 235 -25.02 -36.44 12.65
N LEU A 236 -24.95 -37.27 13.70
CA LEU A 236 -26.11 -37.97 14.23
C LEU A 236 -27.18 -37.00 14.76
N ASP A 237 -26.78 -35.95 15.46
CA ASP A 237 -27.69 -34.90 15.97
C ASP A 237 -28.38 -34.12 14.83
N TYR A 238 -27.71 -33.95 13.68
CA TYR A 238 -28.25 -33.33 12.48
C TYR A 238 -29.19 -34.27 11.70
N CYS A 239 -28.79 -35.53 11.49
CA CYS A 239 -29.63 -36.54 10.83
C CYS A 239 -30.89 -36.87 11.66
N SER A 240 -30.79 -36.81 12.99
CA SER A 240 -31.95 -36.98 13.90
C SER A 240 -32.94 -35.81 13.88
N LYS A 241 -32.63 -34.71 13.17
CA LYS A 241 -33.49 -33.50 13.10
C LYS A 241 -34.10 -33.26 11.71
N HIS A 242 -33.73 -34.05 10.70
CA HIS A 242 -34.27 -33.97 9.35
C HIS A 242 -34.89 -35.31 8.93
N ASP A 243 -36.09 -35.57 9.46
CA ASP A 243 -36.89 -36.75 9.14
C ASP A 243 -37.31 -36.71 7.66
N SER A 244 -36.59 -37.49 6.84
CA SER A 244 -36.92 -37.71 5.43
C SER A 244 -36.58 -39.16 5.07
N LYS A 245 -37.63 -39.96 4.86
CA LYS A 245 -37.51 -41.39 4.57
C LYS A 245 -36.84 -41.62 3.22
N ILE A 246 -35.67 -42.23 3.23
CA ILE A 246 -35.12 -42.95 2.08
C ILE A 246 -34.80 -44.36 2.54
N ASP A 247 -35.59 -45.32 2.07
CA ASP A 247 -35.45 -46.74 2.38
C ASP A 247 -34.62 -47.42 1.29
N ILE A 248 -33.42 -47.89 1.64
CA ILE A 248 -32.56 -48.72 0.79
C ILE A 248 -31.92 -49.79 1.67
N GLY A 249 -32.66 -50.86 1.95
CA GLY A 249 -32.10 -52.08 2.53
C GLY A 249 -31.25 -52.85 1.51
N MET A 250 -30.10 -53.37 1.94
CA MET A 250 -29.44 -54.50 1.27
C MET A 250 -28.54 -55.29 2.23
N ASP A 251 -28.37 -56.58 1.96
CA ASP A 251 -27.94 -57.57 2.97
C ASP A 251 -26.50 -57.48 3.47
N ILE A 252 -26.34 -57.79 4.76
CA ILE A 252 -25.08 -58.21 5.35
C ILE A 252 -24.82 -59.67 4.94
N LYS A 253 -23.69 -59.93 4.27
CA LYS A 253 -23.12 -61.29 4.17
C LYS A 253 -21.71 -61.33 4.75
N SER A 254 -21.55 -62.13 5.80
CA SER A 254 -20.28 -62.39 6.48
C SER A 254 -19.46 -63.44 5.74
N VAL A 255 -18.16 -63.17 5.53
CA VAL A 255 -17.15 -64.18 5.20
C VAL A 255 -15.86 -63.90 5.99
N ASP A 256 -15.22 -64.99 6.41
CA ASP A 256 -14.22 -65.15 7.45
C ASP A 256 -12.98 -64.24 7.47
N ALA A 257 -12.38 -64.16 8.67
CA ALA A 257 -11.12 -63.47 8.93
C ALA A 257 -9.89 -64.33 8.59
N ARG A 258 -8.81 -63.67 8.13
CA ARG A 258 -7.43 -64.19 8.24
C ARG A 258 -6.49 -63.17 8.87
N ALA A 259 -5.53 -63.66 9.65
CA ALA A 259 -4.84 -62.89 10.67
C ALA A 259 -3.90 -61.79 10.13
N SER A 260 -3.91 -60.64 10.80
CA SER A 260 -2.84 -59.64 10.72
C SER A 260 -2.21 -59.45 12.12
N LYS A 261 -0.90 -59.14 12.16
CA LYS A 261 -0.09 -59.29 13.38
C LYS A 261 -0.43 -58.24 14.45
N LYS A 262 -0.54 -58.68 15.72
CA LYS A 262 -0.72 -57.79 16.89
C LYS A 262 0.43 -56.77 17.00
N ARG A 263 0.24 -55.53 16.55
CA ARG A 263 1.12 -54.41 16.93
C ARG A 263 0.97 -54.13 18.43
N GLY A 264 2.08 -53.96 19.13
CA GLY A 264 2.11 -53.81 20.58
C GLY A 264 1.32 -52.61 21.08
N ARG A 265 0.45 -52.84 22.07
CA ARG A 265 -0.35 -51.81 22.75
C ARG A 265 0.57 -50.98 23.66
N ARG A 266 1.25 -49.96 23.11
CA ARG A 266 1.99 -48.96 23.91
C ARG A 266 1.04 -48.44 25.00
N LYS A 267 1.48 -48.47 26.27
CA LYS A 267 0.73 -47.88 27.38
C LYS A 267 0.63 -46.38 27.14
N ASN A 268 -0.56 -45.80 27.33
CA ASN A 268 -0.67 -44.36 27.48
C ASN A 268 0.00 -43.97 28.80
N GLY A 269 1.18 -43.36 28.75
CA GLY A 269 1.65 -42.55 29.86
C GLY A 269 0.77 -41.31 30.02
N PRO A 270 0.91 -40.55 31.12
CA PRO A 270 0.40 -39.19 31.18
C PRO A 270 0.88 -38.41 29.95
N ARG A 271 0.03 -37.58 29.35
CA ARG A 271 0.53 -36.56 28.44
C ARG A 271 1.39 -35.62 29.28
N SER A 272 2.64 -35.45 28.89
CA SER A 272 3.42 -34.28 29.28
C SER A 272 2.56 -33.05 28.97
N THR A 273 2.36 -32.18 29.95
CA THR A 273 1.68 -30.90 29.77
C THR A 273 2.43 -30.11 28.71
N GLU A 274 1.76 -29.72 27.63
CA GLU A 274 2.35 -28.82 26.64
C GLU A 274 2.87 -27.58 27.37
N PRO A 275 4.14 -27.17 27.17
CA PRO A 275 4.66 -25.98 27.81
C PRO A 275 3.87 -24.76 27.30
N MET A 276 3.13 -24.13 28.20
CA MET A 276 2.44 -22.88 27.92
C MET A 276 3.48 -21.77 27.76
N LEU A 277 3.29 -20.94 26.73
CA LEU A 277 3.96 -19.66 26.59
C LEU A 277 2.96 -18.55 26.86
N TYR A 278 3.46 -17.34 27.11
CA TYR A 278 2.61 -16.17 27.23
C TYR A 278 2.33 -15.58 25.85
N GLY A 279 1.17 -14.93 25.72
CA GLY A 279 0.71 -14.32 24.49
C GLY A 279 0.07 -12.96 24.71
N ILE A 280 0.57 -11.93 24.04
CA ILE A 280 -0.11 -10.64 23.93
C ILE A 280 -1.20 -10.79 22.86
N ASN A 281 -2.46 -10.94 23.30
CA ASN A 281 -3.62 -10.89 22.42
C ASN A 281 -3.83 -9.44 21.96
N LEU A 282 -3.96 -9.26 20.66
CA LEU A 282 -4.10 -7.98 19.95
C LEU A 282 -5.33 -7.98 19.02
N ALA A 283 -6.22 -8.96 19.09
CA ALA A 283 -7.43 -9.00 18.26
C ALA A 283 -8.41 -7.86 18.61
N ASP A 284 -8.85 -7.81 19.87
CA ASP A 284 -9.87 -6.89 20.40
C ASP A 284 -9.36 -5.46 20.59
N GLU A 285 -10.21 -4.49 20.97
CA GLU A 285 -9.80 -3.08 21.06
C GLU A 285 -8.72 -2.79 22.12
N GLU A 286 -8.62 -3.64 23.14
CA GLU A 286 -7.61 -3.58 24.20
C GLU A 286 -6.69 -4.81 24.15
N ALA A 287 -5.43 -4.66 24.54
CA ALA A 287 -4.49 -5.78 24.63
C ALA A 287 -4.72 -6.61 25.91
N GLU A 288 -4.55 -7.92 25.80
CA GLU A 288 -4.65 -8.87 26.93
C GLU A 288 -3.40 -9.76 27.01
N ILE A 289 -2.95 -10.10 28.22
CA ILE A 289 -1.86 -11.07 28.44
C ILE A 289 -2.47 -12.44 28.76
N THR A 290 -2.31 -13.39 27.83
CA THR A 290 -2.91 -14.73 27.84
C THR A 290 -1.86 -15.83 27.98
N GLU A 291 -2.28 -17.06 28.26
CA GLU A 291 -1.46 -18.26 28.11
C GLU A 291 -1.89 -19.04 26.86
N THR A 292 -0.93 -19.52 26.06
CA THR A 292 -1.20 -20.27 24.84
C THR A 292 -0.13 -21.33 24.55
N SER A 293 -0.49 -22.38 23.81
CA SER A 293 0.49 -23.32 23.24
C SER A 293 0.75 -23.01 21.76
N VAL A 294 2.03 -23.06 21.37
CA VAL A 294 2.50 -22.71 20.00
C VAL A 294 1.73 -23.50 18.93
N ALA A 295 1.42 -24.77 19.20
CA ALA A 295 0.69 -25.66 18.29
C ALA A 295 -0.76 -25.21 18.00
N LYS A 296 -1.37 -24.41 18.89
CA LYS A 296 -2.71 -23.84 18.71
C LYS A 296 -2.68 -22.48 18.00
N THR A 297 -1.60 -21.71 18.13
CA THR A 297 -1.51 -20.32 17.67
C THR A 297 -1.16 -20.15 16.19
N PHE A 298 -0.18 -20.91 15.68
CA PHE A 298 0.43 -20.63 14.35
C PHE A 298 -0.01 -21.60 13.24
N GLY A 299 -0.88 -22.56 13.56
CA GLY A 299 -1.48 -23.48 12.59
C GLY A 299 -2.71 -22.87 11.92
N MET A 300 -2.57 -22.37 10.70
CA MET A 300 -3.69 -21.93 9.87
C MET A 300 -4.41 -23.16 9.27
N ILE A 301 -5.49 -23.61 9.92
CA ILE A 301 -6.25 -24.82 9.57
C ILE A 301 -7.17 -24.56 8.36
N ASP A 302 -7.37 -25.60 7.54
CA ASP A 302 -8.31 -25.66 6.39
C ASP A 302 -8.02 -24.71 5.20
N MET A 303 -6.92 -23.94 5.20
CA MET A 303 -6.58 -23.04 4.08
C MET A 303 -6.30 -23.77 2.76
N TYR A 304 -5.81 -25.01 2.81
CA TYR A 304 -5.46 -25.80 1.62
C TYR A 304 -6.48 -26.89 1.31
N ARG A 305 -7.71 -26.70 1.80
CA ARG A 305 -8.82 -27.62 1.58
C ARG A 305 -9.35 -27.50 0.15
N ASP A 306 -8.82 -28.33 -0.74
CA ASP A 306 -9.26 -28.43 -2.13
C ASP A 306 -10.67 -29.04 -2.20
N LEU A 307 -11.69 -28.18 -2.24
CA LEU A 307 -13.09 -28.58 -2.39
C LEU A 307 -13.42 -29.15 -3.78
N SER A 308 -12.51 -29.04 -4.77
CA SER A 308 -12.67 -29.66 -6.09
C SER A 308 -12.16 -31.11 -6.14
N ALA A 309 -11.19 -31.47 -5.28
CA ALA A 309 -10.69 -32.82 -5.16
C ALA A 309 -11.71 -33.76 -4.49
N SER A 310 -12.32 -34.64 -5.28
CA SER A 310 -13.31 -35.62 -4.80
C SER A 310 -12.73 -36.72 -3.89
N ALA A 311 -11.42 -36.96 -3.92
CA ALA A 311 -10.78 -38.11 -3.24
C ALA A 311 -9.84 -37.75 -2.07
N ASN A 312 -9.14 -36.61 -2.10
CA ASN A 312 -8.28 -36.15 -1.00
C ASN A 312 -8.22 -34.62 -0.93
N GLN A 313 -9.22 -34.02 -0.28
CA GLN A 313 -9.31 -32.56 -0.08
C GLN A 313 -8.16 -31.96 0.74
N HIS A 314 -7.34 -32.79 1.41
CA HIS A 314 -6.28 -32.36 2.32
C HIS A 314 -4.87 -32.79 1.86
N GLN A 315 -4.69 -33.11 0.56
CA GLN A 315 -3.40 -33.56 0.02
C GLN A 315 -2.24 -32.60 0.31
N VAL A 316 -2.49 -31.28 0.17
CA VAL A 316 -1.48 -30.25 0.45
C VAL A 316 -1.15 -30.20 1.94
N GLU A 317 -2.17 -30.27 2.80
CA GLU A 317 -2.05 -30.38 4.26
C GLU A 317 -1.15 -31.57 4.68
N GLU A 318 -1.32 -32.72 4.04
CA GLU A 318 -0.53 -33.93 4.29
C GLU A 318 0.92 -33.78 3.86
N GLN A 319 1.18 -33.22 2.67
CA GLN A 319 2.55 -32.93 2.21
C GLN A 319 3.23 -31.84 3.07
N LEU A 320 2.49 -30.82 3.52
CA LEU A 320 2.97 -29.78 4.44
C LEU A 320 3.34 -30.39 5.80
N SER A 321 2.48 -31.22 6.39
CA SER A 321 2.77 -31.91 7.66
C SER A 321 4.03 -32.78 7.58
N VAL A 322 4.31 -33.42 6.43
CA VAL A 322 5.55 -34.16 6.20
C VAL A 322 6.78 -33.22 6.13
N LEU A 323 6.66 -32.03 5.55
CA LEU A 323 7.74 -31.03 5.55
C LEU A 323 7.97 -30.46 6.96
N GLU A 324 6.90 -30.05 7.65
CA GLU A 324 6.93 -29.54 9.03
C GLU A 324 7.55 -30.56 10.00
N SER A 325 7.18 -31.84 9.90
CA SER A 325 7.75 -32.91 10.73
C SER A 325 9.26 -33.08 10.51
N ARG A 326 9.72 -33.04 9.25
CA ARG A 326 11.16 -33.13 8.91
C ARG A 326 11.93 -31.89 9.38
N ALA A 327 11.37 -30.70 9.16
CA ALA A 327 11.96 -29.45 9.62
C ALA A 327 12.03 -29.39 11.16
N GLY A 328 10.96 -29.79 11.86
CA GLY A 328 10.90 -29.89 13.32
C GLY A 328 11.94 -30.85 13.91
N ALA A 329 12.23 -31.97 13.24
CA ALA A 329 13.32 -32.87 13.64
C ALA A 329 14.72 -32.22 13.50
N ILE A 330 14.94 -31.45 12.43
CA ILE A 330 16.19 -30.70 12.21
C ILE A 330 16.32 -29.55 13.23
N ILE A 331 15.26 -28.78 13.44
CA ILE A 331 15.18 -27.71 14.44
C ILE A 331 15.40 -28.28 15.85
N SER A 332 14.84 -29.45 16.18
CA SER A 332 15.11 -30.11 17.46
C SER A 332 16.56 -30.54 17.61
N THR A 333 17.24 -30.92 16.51
CA THR A 333 18.69 -31.24 16.52
C THR A 333 19.51 -29.99 16.78
N ILE A 334 19.18 -28.88 16.11
CA ILE A 334 19.80 -27.56 16.29
C ILE A 334 19.61 -27.07 17.74
N ARG A 335 18.38 -27.10 18.24
CA ARG A 335 18.04 -26.67 19.61
C ARG A 335 18.75 -27.51 20.67
N LYS A 336 18.82 -28.84 20.50
CA LYS A 336 19.56 -29.74 21.40
C LYS A 336 21.07 -29.52 21.39
N ALA A 337 21.65 -29.04 20.29
CA ALA A 337 23.06 -28.67 20.26
C ALA A 337 23.31 -27.39 21.09
N PHE A 338 22.43 -26.39 20.95
CA PHE A 338 22.45 -25.17 21.76
C PHE A 338 22.19 -25.44 23.26
N GLU A 339 21.14 -26.21 23.59
CA GLU A 339 20.80 -26.64 24.96
C GLU A 339 21.96 -27.41 25.63
N ALA A 340 22.79 -28.11 24.84
CA ALA A 340 23.97 -28.83 25.31
C ALA A 340 25.26 -27.98 25.32
N GLY A 341 25.17 -26.66 25.16
CA GLY A 341 26.31 -25.73 25.23
C GLY A 341 27.32 -25.85 24.09
N LYS A 342 26.93 -26.40 22.93
CA LYS A 342 27.84 -26.51 21.78
C LYS A 342 28.00 -25.16 21.07
N SER A 343 29.19 -24.91 20.54
CA SER A 343 29.49 -23.74 19.71
C SER A 343 28.95 -23.84 18.28
N ASP A 344 28.72 -25.05 17.78
CA ASP A 344 28.15 -25.29 16.46
C ASP A 344 27.17 -26.49 16.40
N VAL A 345 26.51 -26.62 15.25
CA VAL A 345 25.75 -27.80 14.86
C VAL A 345 25.94 -28.13 13.38
N TRP A 346 26.24 -29.39 13.09
CA TRP A 346 26.49 -29.88 11.73
C TRP A 346 25.27 -30.62 11.17
N ILE A 347 24.81 -30.24 9.98
CA ILE A 347 23.69 -30.87 9.26
C ILE A 347 24.06 -31.18 7.80
N THR A 348 23.46 -32.20 7.21
CA THR A 348 23.65 -32.58 5.80
C THR A 348 23.03 -31.57 4.83
N ARG A 349 23.49 -31.56 3.57
CA ARG A 349 22.87 -30.81 2.46
C ARG A 349 21.36 -31.03 2.38
N THR A 350 20.91 -32.28 2.45
CA THR A 350 19.48 -32.63 2.41
C THR A 350 18.69 -32.04 3.57
N GLN A 351 19.25 -31.98 4.78
CA GLN A 351 18.62 -31.32 5.92
C GLN A 351 18.58 -29.79 5.76
N ARG A 352 19.70 -29.18 5.34
CA ARG A 352 19.80 -27.74 5.03
C ARG A 352 18.76 -27.32 3.98
N ASP A 353 18.61 -28.11 2.92
CA ASP A 353 17.71 -27.81 1.81
C ASP A 353 16.24 -28.06 2.20
N THR A 354 15.98 -29.05 3.07
CA THR A 354 14.67 -29.24 3.72
C THR A 354 14.30 -28.04 4.60
N LEU A 355 15.26 -27.49 5.35
CA LEU A 355 15.04 -26.33 6.21
C LEU A 355 14.79 -25.05 5.39
N ARG A 356 15.55 -24.82 4.32
CA ARG A 356 15.30 -23.71 3.36
C ARG A 356 13.91 -23.81 2.73
N LYS A 357 13.49 -24.98 2.26
CA LYS A 357 12.11 -25.21 1.78
C LYS A 357 11.06 -24.86 2.83
N PHE A 358 11.24 -25.32 4.07
CA PHE A 358 10.32 -25.02 5.16
C PHE A 358 10.20 -23.52 5.40
N LEU A 359 11.32 -22.81 5.52
CA LEU A 359 11.32 -21.36 5.73
C LEU A 359 10.61 -20.60 4.59
N PHE A 360 10.91 -20.92 3.32
CA PHE A 360 10.20 -20.30 2.19
C PHE A 360 8.71 -20.67 2.18
N ILE A 361 8.33 -21.93 2.41
CA ILE A 361 6.91 -22.33 2.42
C ILE A 361 6.15 -21.64 3.56
N MET A 362 6.75 -21.45 4.73
CA MET A 362 6.12 -20.69 5.83
C MET A 362 5.92 -19.21 5.48
N LYS A 363 6.79 -18.62 4.66
CA LYS A 363 6.64 -17.26 4.10
C LYS A 363 5.56 -17.19 3.02
N TYR A 364 5.72 -18.03 1.99
CA TYR A 364 4.87 -18.13 0.80
C TYR A 364 3.41 -18.48 1.12
N ARG A 365 3.18 -19.18 2.25
CA ARG A 365 1.84 -19.54 2.72
C ARG A 365 1.17 -18.49 3.63
N GLY A 366 1.82 -17.35 3.88
CA GLY A 366 1.29 -16.29 4.74
C GLY A 366 -0.02 -15.67 4.25
N LYS A 367 -0.81 -15.11 5.19
CA LYS A 367 -2.13 -14.50 4.96
C LYS A 367 -2.17 -13.51 3.77
N ARG A 368 -1.09 -12.74 3.55
CA ARG A 368 -0.91 -11.81 2.41
C ARG A 368 -0.89 -12.53 1.06
N PHE A 369 -0.19 -13.67 0.96
CA PHE A 369 -0.09 -14.46 -0.27
C PHE A 369 -1.33 -15.30 -0.53
N HIS A 370 -1.94 -15.88 0.52
CA HIS A 370 -3.28 -16.45 0.39
C HIS A 370 -4.29 -15.42 -0.14
N GLY A 371 -4.22 -14.17 0.35
CA GLY A 371 -5.02 -13.04 -0.13
C GLY A 371 -4.87 -12.76 -1.63
N ARG A 372 -3.63 -12.74 -2.17
CA ARG A 372 -3.34 -12.58 -3.62
C ARG A 372 -3.99 -13.66 -4.49
N TYR A 373 -4.21 -14.86 -3.94
CA TYR A 373 -4.65 -16.03 -4.72
C TYR A 373 -6.10 -16.46 -4.46
N CYS A 374 -6.74 -16.03 -3.38
CA CYS A 374 -8.09 -16.44 -2.96
C CYS A 374 -9.22 -15.73 -3.74
N HIS A 375 -9.23 -15.90 -5.06
CA HIS A 375 -10.21 -15.37 -5.99
C HIS A 375 -11.11 -16.48 -6.57
N ASN A 376 -12.40 -16.20 -6.81
CA ASN A 376 -13.37 -17.24 -7.20
C ASN A 376 -13.23 -17.65 -8.67
N ASN A 377 -12.81 -16.72 -9.51
CA ASN A 377 -12.54 -16.89 -10.93
C ASN A 377 -11.23 -16.17 -11.31
N ALA A 378 -10.86 -16.21 -12.59
CA ALA A 378 -9.64 -15.59 -13.09
C ALA A 378 -9.75 -14.05 -13.21
N ASP A 379 -10.90 -13.53 -13.62
CA ASP A 379 -11.13 -12.10 -13.84
C ASP A 379 -11.08 -11.28 -12.54
N ASP A 380 -11.51 -11.87 -11.43
CA ASP A 380 -11.43 -11.32 -10.06
C ASP A 380 -10.00 -10.99 -9.60
N TYR A 381 -8.95 -11.53 -10.23
CA TYR A 381 -7.55 -11.37 -9.81
C TYR A 381 -7.07 -9.92 -10.01
N ASP A 382 -6.79 -9.22 -8.91
CA ASP A 382 -6.32 -7.82 -8.89
C ASP A 382 -4.94 -7.75 -8.20
N SER A 383 -3.87 -7.88 -8.99
CA SER A 383 -2.47 -7.75 -8.57
C SER A 383 -1.62 -7.31 -9.76
N ASN A 384 -0.43 -6.77 -9.50
CA ASN A 384 0.43 -6.15 -10.52
C ASN A 384 0.85 -7.11 -11.66
N ASP A 385 0.89 -8.42 -11.42
CA ASP A 385 1.23 -9.43 -12.43
C ASP A 385 0.01 -10.03 -13.18
N ARG A 386 -1.19 -9.42 -13.08
CA ARG A 386 -2.46 -9.94 -13.62
C ARG A 386 -2.36 -10.48 -15.05
N GLU A 387 -1.71 -9.76 -15.96
CA GLU A 387 -1.60 -10.19 -17.36
C GLU A 387 -0.75 -11.46 -17.52
N LYS A 388 0.38 -11.55 -16.80
CA LYS A 388 1.22 -12.75 -16.75
C LYS A 388 0.47 -13.93 -16.13
N MET A 389 -0.24 -13.69 -15.03
CA MET A 389 -1.02 -14.70 -14.31
C MET A 389 -2.13 -15.28 -15.20
N LEU A 390 -2.92 -14.42 -15.84
CA LEU A 390 -4.00 -14.83 -16.75
C LEU A 390 -3.47 -15.58 -17.97
N LYS A 391 -2.33 -15.15 -18.54
CA LYS A 391 -1.66 -15.87 -19.62
C LYS A 391 -1.24 -17.27 -19.17
N TYR A 392 -0.55 -17.39 -18.03
CA TYR A 392 -0.12 -18.68 -17.47
C TYR A 392 -1.31 -19.59 -17.17
N MET A 393 -2.37 -19.07 -16.54
CA MET A 393 -3.59 -19.83 -16.25
C MET A 393 -4.22 -20.37 -17.53
N LYS A 394 -4.34 -19.54 -18.58
CA LYS A 394 -4.86 -19.94 -19.89
C LYS A 394 -3.99 -21.01 -20.57
N GLU A 395 -2.67 -20.86 -20.55
CA GLU A 395 -1.71 -21.82 -21.12
C GLU A 395 -1.70 -23.16 -20.37
N ARG A 396 -1.99 -23.16 -19.06
CA ARG A 396 -2.09 -24.38 -18.22
C ARG A 396 -3.49 -24.97 -18.12
N GLY A 397 -4.52 -24.28 -18.64
CA GLY A 397 -5.93 -24.69 -18.50
C GLY A 397 -6.50 -24.51 -17.08
N ILE A 398 -5.84 -23.71 -16.23
CA ILE A 398 -6.22 -23.47 -14.83
C ILE A 398 -7.33 -22.41 -14.76
N LYS A 399 -8.33 -22.62 -13.89
CA LYS A 399 -9.55 -21.79 -13.82
C LYS A 399 -9.59 -20.79 -12.68
N LYS A 400 -8.89 -21.04 -11.56
CA LYS A 400 -8.83 -20.12 -10.42
C LYS A 400 -7.37 -19.80 -10.04
N PRO A 401 -7.05 -18.58 -9.59
CA PRO A 401 -5.71 -18.27 -9.11
C PRO A 401 -5.27 -19.12 -7.91
N ILE A 402 -6.20 -19.54 -7.04
CA ILE A 402 -5.89 -20.41 -5.89
C ILE A 402 -5.35 -21.78 -6.31
N ASP A 403 -5.80 -22.29 -7.47
CA ASP A 403 -5.32 -23.56 -8.02
C ASP A 403 -3.84 -23.43 -8.46
N VAL A 404 -3.41 -22.26 -8.94
CA VAL A 404 -2.00 -21.93 -9.24
C VAL A 404 -1.17 -21.95 -7.95
N TRP A 405 -1.64 -21.33 -6.87
CA TRP A 405 -0.95 -21.31 -5.58
C TRP A 405 -0.77 -22.71 -5.00
N PHE A 406 -1.81 -23.56 -5.06
CA PHE A 406 -1.71 -24.96 -4.65
C PHE A 406 -0.74 -25.75 -5.53
N ASP A 407 -0.73 -25.55 -6.84
CA ASP A 407 0.20 -26.22 -7.75
C ASP A 407 1.66 -25.76 -7.55
N ASN A 408 1.86 -24.47 -7.28
CA ASN A 408 3.16 -23.89 -6.92
C ASN A 408 3.70 -24.51 -5.62
N ILE A 409 2.86 -24.62 -4.57
CA ILE A 409 3.21 -25.31 -3.32
C ILE A 409 3.61 -26.76 -3.59
N LYS A 410 2.76 -27.54 -4.28
CA LYS A 410 3.05 -28.95 -4.62
C LYS A 410 4.39 -29.08 -5.38
N GLY A 411 4.62 -28.22 -6.38
CA GLY A 411 5.86 -28.18 -7.14
C GLY A 411 7.11 -27.92 -6.28
N ILE A 412 7.04 -26.99 -5.32
CA ILE A 412 8.13 -26.71 -4.37
C ILE A 412 8.32 -27.87 -3.38
N LEU A 413 7.24 -28.50 -2.89
CA LEU A 413 7.31 -29.63 -1.96
C LEU A 413 7.96 -30.86 -2.60
N ASP A 414 7.54 -31.25 -3.81
CA ASP A 414 8.03 -32.43 -4.52
C ASP A 414 9.42 -32.25 -5.19
N LEU A 415 9.88 -31.00 -5.34
CA LEU A 415 11.20 -30.66 -5.89
C LEU A 415 12.36 -31.44 -5.25
N LYS A 416 13.29 -31.95 -6.04
CA LYS A 416 14.57 -32.46 -5.54
C LYS A 416 15.67 -31.48 -5.92
N MET A 417 16.26 -30.83 -4.92
CA MET A 417 17.37 -29.91 -5.09
C MET A 417 18.66 -30.72 -5.29
N ASP A 418 19.16 -30.71 -6.53
CA ASP A 418 20.42 -31.34 -6.91
C ASP A 418 21.61 -30.38 -6.78
N GLY A 419 22.82 -30.93 -6.59
CA GLY A 419 24.05 -30.14 -6.41
C GLY A 419 24.46 -29.35 -7.66
N ASP A 420 24.03 -29.80 -8.83
CA ASP A 420 24.29 -29.18 -10.14
C ASP A 420 23.38 -27.98 -10.43
N MET A 421 22.51 -27.60 -9.49
CA MET A 421 21.48 -26.55 -9.61
C MET A 421 20.46 -26.74 -10.77
N LYS A 422 20.43 -27.92 -11.41
CA LYS A 422 19.48 -28.28 -12.48
C LYS A 422 18.02 -28.27 -11.99
N TRP A 423 17.81 -28.27 -10.68
CA TRP A 423 16.51 -28.08 -10.04
C TRP A 423 15.87 -26.71 -10.34
N MET A 424 16.66 -25.65 -10.57
CA MET A 424 16.14 -24.29 -10.81
C MET A 424 15.34 -24.24 -12.11
N GLU A 425 15.93 -24.72 -13.20
CA GLU A 425 15.28 -24.80 -14.52
C GLU A 425 14.12 -25.80 -14.56
N LYS A 426 14.16 -26.86 -13.74
CA LYS A 426 13.00 -27.75 -13.54
C LYS A 426 11.85 -27.00 -12.84
N LEU A 427 12.15 -26.15 -11.86
CA LEU A 427 11.14 -25.40 -11.11
C LEU A 427 10.47 -24.32 -11.97
N LYS A 428 11.25 -23.49 -12.69
CA LYS A 428 10.72 -22.47 -13.64
C LYS A 428 9.75 -23.06 -14.68
N LYS A 429 9.97 -24.32 -15.08
CA LYS A 429 9.12 -25.05 -16.04
C LYS A 429 7.95 -25.80 -15.38
N ARG A 430 8.02 -26.04 -14.07
CA ARG A 430 7.02 -26.78 -13.28
C ARG A 430 5.92 -25.88 -12.72
N ILE A 431 6.25 -24.70 -12.19
CA ILE A 431 5.31 -23.81 -11.48
C ILE A 431 5.20 -22.44 -12.18
N TYR A 432 4.46 -21.49 -11.60
CA TYR A 432 4.39 -20.11 -12.13
C TYR A 432 5.78 -19.44 -12.15
N PRO A 433 6.24 -18.86 -13.28
CA PRO A 433 7.64 -18.41 -13.43
C PRO A 433 8.10 -17.36 -12.41
N ASP A 434 7.29 -16.33 -12.12
CA ASP A 434 7.67 -15.26 -11.19
C ASP A 434 7.81 -15.80 -9.74
N ASP A 435 6.92 -16.69 -9.32
CA ASP A 435 7.01 -17.36 -8.01
C ASP A 435 8.16 -18.40 -7.97
N ALA A 436 8.50 -19.03 -9.10
CA ALA A 436 9.69 -19.88 -9.21
C ALA A 436 10.98 -19.07 -9.08
N ALA A 437 11.06 -17.92 -9.74
CA ALA A 437 12.17 -16.98 -9.63
C ALA A 437 12.31 -16.52 -8.18
N TRP A 438 11.21 -16.19 -7.48
CA TRP A 438 11.26 -15.80 -6.08
C TRP A 438 11.77 -16.91 -5.15
N PHE A 439 11.35 -18.17 -5.34
CA PHE A 439 11.92 -19.31 -4.60
C PHE A 439 13.43 -19.48 -4.87
N ILE A 440 13.83 -19.41 -6.13
CA ILE A 440 15.25 -19.52 -6.53
C ILE A 440 16.06 -18.37 -5.89
N ASN A 441 15.57 -17.14 -5.95
CA ASN A 441 16.22 -15.97 -5.38
C ASN A 441 16.37 -16.12 -3.86
N ASN A 442 15.31 -16.52 -3.15
CA ASN A 442 15.36 -16.75 -1.70
C ASN A 442 16.36 -17.86 -1.32
N VAL A 443 16.47 -18.93 -2.12
CA VAL A 443 17.39 -20.05 -1.87
C VAL A 443 18.84 -19.72 -2.24
N GLN A 444 19.10 -18.86 -3.22
CA GLN A 444 20.47 -18.57 -3.69
C GLN A 444 21.07 -17.29 -3.08
N GLN A 445 20.30 -16.22 -2.92
CA GLN A 445 20.77 -14.95 -2.35
C GLN A 445 21.11 -15.08 -0.85
N PHE A 446 20.31 -15.84 -0.10
CA PHE A 446 20.37 -15.84 1.37
C PHE A 446 21.18 -17.01 1.95
N TYR A 447 22.22 -16.71 2.73
CA TYR A 447 22.84 -17.69 3.62
C TYR A 447 22.10 -17.74 4.97
N MET A 448 22.16 -18.88 5.66
CA MET A 448 21.53 -19.04 6.97
C MET A 448 22.60 -18.95 8.07
N ALA A 449 22.29 -18.22 9.14
CA ALA A 449 23.05 -18.17 10.39
C ALA A 449 22.13 -18.48 11.59
N LEU A 450 22.71 -18.85 12.73
CA LEU A 450 21.99 -19.08 13.98
C LEU A 450 22.40 -18.02 15.00
N VAL A 451 21.46 -17.20 15.46
CA VAL A 451 21.72 -16.14 16.45
C VAL A 451 21.06 -16.44 17.78
N THR A 452 21.73 -16.01 18.85
CA THR A 452 21.34 -16.23 20.25
C THR A 452 21.62 -14.96 21.05
N PRO A 453 20.77 -14.50 21.98
CA PRO A 453 21.09 -13.37 22.84
C PRO A 453 22.29 -13.69 23.74
N THR A 454 23.28 -12.79 23.81
CA THR A 454 24.44 -12.92 24.71
C THR A 454 24.03 -12.93 26.18
N ASN A 455 23.02 -12.14 26.54
CA ASN A 455 22.38 -12.18 27.85
C ASN A 455 21.50 -13.43 27.98
N ASN A 456 21.38 -13.97 29.21
CA ASN A 456 20.51 -15.10 29.48
C ASN A 456 19.03 -14.76 29.62
N GLU A 457 18.71 -13.51 29.97
CA GLU A 457 17.33 -13.06 30.19
C GLU A 457 16.61 -12.59 28.92
N ASP A 458 17.34 -12.04 27.95
CA ASP A 458 16.78 -11.48 26.71
C ASP A 458 16.24 -12.58 25.78
N GLU A 459 15.17 -12.27 25.04
CA GLU A 459 14.49 -13.20 24.12
C GLU A 459 14.08 -12.55 22.79
N PHE A 460 13.88 -13.38 21.76
CA PHE A 460 13.25 -13.00 20.51
C PHE A 460 11.74 -13.23 20.56
N LEU A 461 10.97 -12.24 20.13
CA LEU A 461 9.50 -12.33 20.05
C LEU A 461 9.06 -13.25 18.89
N LEU A 462 7.98 -14.01 19.08
CA LEU A 462 7.38 -14.84 18.04
C LEU A 462 6.00 -14.30 17.62
N THR A 463 5.95 -13.65 16.48
CA THR A 463 4.75 -12.99 15.93
C THR A 463 4.02 -13.92 14.95
N GLN A 464 2.69 -13.79 14.78
CA GLN A 464 1.91 -14.64 13.85
C GLN A 464 2.44 -14.66 12.41
N ASN A 465 3.09 -13.58 11.97
CA ASN A 465 3.68 -13.42 10.65
C ASN A 465 5.21 -13.61 10.61
N ALA A 466 5.85 -14.09 11.69
CA ALA A 466 7.31 -14.11 11.86
C ALA A 466 8.11 -14.53 10.61
N TYR A 467 7.76 -15.67 9.99
CA TYR A 467 8.44 -16.18 8.77
C TYR A 467 8.28 -15.29 7.52
N SER A 468 7.46 -14.24 7.58
CA SER A 468 7.27 -13.22 6.55
C SER A 468 7.85 -11.85 6.93
N ILE A 469 8.42 -11.71 8.14
CA ILE A 469 9.10 -10.48 8.56
C ILE A 469 10.51 -10.43 7.98
N HIS A 470 10.88 -9.25 7.53
CA HIS A 470 12.15 -8.96 6.87
C HIS A 470 12.67 -7.60 7.32
N GLU A 471 13.99 -7.45 7.34
CA GLU A 471 14.66 -6.14 7.29
C GLU A 471 14.96 -5.87 5.82
N GLY A 472 14.52 -4.72 5.32
CA GLY A 472 14.38 -4.47 3.89
C GLY A 472 13.79 -3.10 3.62
N ALA A 473 13.86 -2.67 2.36
CA ALA A 473 13.20 -1.47 1.87
C ALA A 473 12.05 -1.83 0.91
N VAL A 474 10.97 -1.06 1.02
CA VAL A 474 9.77 -1.17 0.19
C VAL A 474 9.48 0.22 -0.33
N THR A 475 9.53 0.39 -1.65
CA THR A 475 9.20 1.65 -2.33
C THR A 475 7.94 1.44 -3.13
N ASP A 476 6.84 2.02 -2.65
CA ASP A 476 5.59 2.13 -3.41
C ASP A 476 5.55 3.48 -4.14
N ARG A 477 5.12 3.47 -5.40
CA ARG A 477 4.90 4.64 -6.24
C ARG A 477 3.41 4.90 -6.44
N PHE A 478 2.99 6.16 -6.40
CA PHE A 478 1.63 6.52 -6.79
C PHE A 478 1.52 6.50 -8.32
N ASN A 479 0.70 5.59 -8.86
CA ASN A 479 0.40 5.56 -10.29
C ASN A 479 -0.78 6.52 -10.56
N PRO A 480 -0.58 7.60 -11.34
CA PRO A 480 -1.62 8.60 -11.59
C PRO A 480 -2.75 8.11 -12.51
N VAL A 481 -2.52 7.03 -13.28
CA VAL A 481 -3.50 6.45 -14.21
C VAL A 481 -4.45 5.49 -13.49
N THR A 482 -3.91 4.58 -12.68
CA THR A 482 -4.74 3.64 -11.89
C THR A 482 -5.29 4.28 -10.61
N GLY A 483 -4.62 5.33 -10.12
CA GLY A 483 -4.93 5.98 -8.84
C GLY A 483 -4.58 5.13 -7.61
N LYS A 484 -3.81 4.04 -7.79
CA LYS A 484 -3.32 3.14 -6.75
C LYS A 484 -1.89 3.50 -6.33
N MET A 485 -1.48 3.02 -5.15
CA MET A 485 -0.07 2.81 -4.85
C MET A 485 0.34 1.45 -5.44
N GLU A 486 1.46 1.41 -6.14
CA GLU A 486 1.99 0.24 -6.82
C GLU A 486 3.45 0.02 -6.39
N LEU A 487 3.84 -1.24 -6.15
CA LEU A 487 5.18 -1.57 -5.70
C LEU A 487 6.20 -1.34 -6.83
N GLU A 488 7.12 -0.40 -6.61
CA GLU A 488 8.15 0.01 -7.57
C GLU A 488 9.48 -0.72 -7.30
N ALA A 489 9.94 -0.75 -6.04
CA ALA A 489 11.16 -1.48 -5.66
C ALA A 489 11.02 -2.21 -4.32
N TYR A 490 11.66 -3.38 -4.21
CA TYR A 490 11.55 -4.29 -3.06
C TYR A 490 12.86 -5.03 -2.80
N THR A 491 13.57 -4.67 -1.74
CA THR A 491 14.86 -5.27 -1.37
C THR A 491 14.80 -5.88 0.02
N GLU A 492 15.12 -7.17 0.13
CA GLU A 492 15.18 -7.90 1.40
C GLU A 492 16.63 -8.17 1.80
N PHE A 493 17.07 -7.68 2.96
CA PHE A 493 18.43 -7.85 3.47
C PHE A 493 18.53 -9.01 4.47
N HIS A 494 17.60 -9.06 5.43
CA HIS A 494 17.50 -10.13 6.42
C HIS A 494 16.08 -10.67 6.52
N LEU A 495 15.92 -11.98 6.70
CA LEU A 495 14.64 -12.62 7.08
C LEU A 495 14.80 -13.33 8.42
N PHE A 496 13.78 -13.26 9.26
CA PHE A 496 13.84 -13.77 10.64
C PHE A 496 12.96 -15.00 10.83
N ALA A 497 13.49 -15.99 11.54
CA ALA A 497 12.76 -17.21 11.90
C ALA A 497 13.12 -17.63 13.33
N PRO A 498 12.42 -17.13 14.36
CA PRO A 498 12.54 -17.63 15.72
C PRO A 498 12.22 -19.13 15.76
N ILE A 499 13.06 -19.92 16.42
CA ILE A 499 12.87 -21.38 16.61
C ILE A 499 12.89 -21.80 18.09
N ALA A 500 13.35 -20.92 18.98
CA ALA A 500 13.09 -20.91 20.42
C ALA A 500 13.20 -19.45 20.92
N PRO A 501 12.73 -19.11 22.13
CA PRO A 501 12.83 -17.74 22.66
C PRO A 501 14.26 -17.18 22.65
N ARG A 502 15.29 -18.02 22.80
CA ARG A 502 16.70 -17.61 22.78
C ARG A 502 17.48 -18.07 21.54
N LEU A 503 16.81 -18.50 20.48
CA LEU A 503 17.46 -19.02 19.28
C LEU A 503 16.64 -18.74 18.01
N MET A 504 17.26 -18.04 17.07
CA MET A 504 16.65 -17.62 15.80
C MET A 504 17.54 -18.04 14.63
N ILE A 505 16.92 -18.47 13.53
CA ILE A 505 17.57 -18.56 12.23
C ILE A 505 17.45 -17.19 11.56
N VAL A 506 18.58 -16.61 11.15
CA VAL A 506 18.62 -15.43 10.29
C VAL A 506 18.98 -15.89 8.88
N LEU A 507 18.20 -15.48 7.89
CA LEU A 507 18.57 -15.57 6.48
C LEU A 507 19.14 -14.20 6.09
N ARG A 508 20.42 -14.10 5.74
CA ARG A 508 21.10 -12.85 5.33
C ARG A 508 21.50 -12.92 3.86
N THR A 509 21.18 -11.88 3.10
CA THR A 509 21.53 -11.78 1.67
C THR A 509 23.05 -11.67 1.46
N PHE A 510 23.57 -12.18 0.34
CA PHE A 510 25.02 -12.09 0.05
C PHE A 510 25.49 -10.71 -0.40
N ILE A 511 24.57 -9.79 -0.74
CA ILE A 511 24.91 -8.39 -1.08
C ILE A 511 25.27 -7.55 0.15
N LEU A 512 25.07 -8.06 1.37
CA LEU A 512 25.63 -7.49 2.58
C LEU A 512 27.03 -8.08 2.87
N PRO A 513 27.90 -7.35 3.62
CA PRO A 513 29.25 -7.81 3.96
C PRO A 513 29.32 -9.21 4.56
N VAL A 514 30.37 -9.94 4.19
CA VAL A 514 30.77 -11.27 4.68
C VAL A 514 32.28 -11.22 4.89
N PRO A 515 32.77 -10.99 6.14
CA PRO A 515 34.19 -10.72 6.39
C PRO A 515 35.17 -11.80 5.90
N GLU A 516 34.77 -13.08 5.90
CA GLU A 516 35.60 -14.18 5.38
C GLU A 516 35.75 -14.15 3.83
N GLU A 517 34.94 -13.36 3.12
CA GLU A 517 34.96 -13.18 1.66
C GLU A 517 35.42 -11.78 1.24
N ASP A 518 35.11 -10.72 2.02
CA ASP A 518 35.53 -9.33 1.75
C ASP A 518 37.06 -9.09 1.93
N SER A 519 37.80 -10.13 2.31
CA SER A 519 39.27 -10.22 2.28
C SER A 519 39.86 -10.44 0.87
N ASP A 520 38.99 -10.55 -0.13
CA ASP A 520 39.26 -10.40 -1.55
C ASP A 520 38.60 -9.10 -2.03
N ASP A 521 39.40 -8.15 -2.50
CA ASP A 521 38.93 -6.82 -2.87
C ASP A 521 37.92 -6.85 -4.02
N ALA A 522 38.09 -7.76 -4.98
CA ALA A 522 37.18 -7.89 -6.12
C ALA A 522 35.82 -8.46 -5.72
N ILE A 523 35.77 -9.36 -4.73
CA ILE A 523 34.50 -9.86 -4.18
C ILE A 523 33.79 -8.75 -3.41
N ARG A 524 34.52 -7.93 -2.66
CA ARG A 524 33.97 -6.77 -1.92
C ARG A 524 33.43 -5.70 -2.88
N GLU A 525 34.19 -5.34 -3.92
CA GLU A 525 33.75 -4.37 -4.94
C GLU A 525 32.52 -4.85 -5.72
N PHE A 526 32.48 -6.13 -6.13
CA PHE A 526 31.30 -6.75 -6.74
C PHE A 526 30.09 -6.70 -5.80
N ARG A 527 30.28 -6.97 -4.51
CA ARG A 527 29.23 -6.92 -3.47
C ARG A 527 28.69 -5.50 -3.27
N GLU A 528 29.57 -4.50 -3.16
CA GLU A 528 29.15 -3.09 -3.03
C GLU A 528 28.46 -2.58 -4.30
N LEU A 529 28.91 -2.98 -5.50
CA LEU A 529 28.21 -2.69 -6.76
C LEU A 529 26.79 -3.26 -6.74
N PHE A 530 26.63 -4.52 -6.32
CA PHE A 530 25.31 -5.15 -6.22
C PHE A 530 24.43 -4.52 -5.14
N TYR A 531 24.99 -4.13 -3.99
CA TYR A 531 24.29 -3.38 -2.95
C TYR A 531 23.76 -2.04 -3.49
N ASN A 532 24.63 -1.24 -4.13
CA ASN A 532 24.28 0.05 -4.71
C ASN A 532 23.24 -0.08 -5.83
N ALA A 533 23.33 -1.12 -6.66
CA ALA A 533 22.34 -1.39 -7.71
C ALA A 533 20.94 -1.75 -7.17
N HIS A 534 20.84 -2.31 -5.95
CA HIS A 534 19.56 -2.54 -5.28
C HIS A 534 19.06 -1.29 -4.56
N THR A 535 19.91 -0.57 -3.82
CA THR A 535 19.49 0.65 -3.10
C THR A 535 19.09 1.78 -4.03
N ALA A 536 19.74 1.93 -5.19
CA ALA A 536 19.41 2.95 -6.20
C ALA A 536 18.02 2.79 -6.85
N GLN A 537 17.36 1.62 -6.72
CA GLN A 537 15.99 1.43 -7.19
C GLN A 537 14.94 2.08 -6.26
N HIS A 538 15.34 2.53 -5.07
CA HIS A 538 14.44 3.07 -4.07
C HIS A 538 14.45 4.61 -4.01
N ASN A 539 13.26 5.18 -3.80
CA ASN A 539 12.91 6.57 -3.41
C ASN A 539 13.91 7.37 -2.56
N ARG A 540 14.70 6.68 -1.73
CA ARG A 540 15.66 7.22 -0.76
C ARG A 540 16.78 6.19 -0.58
N PRO A 541 17.85 6.20 -1.40
CA PRO A 541 18.92 5.21 -1.28
C PRO A 541 19.72 5.37 0.02
N GLU A 542 19.72 6.55 0.65
CA GLU A 542 20.37 6.77 1.94
C GLU A 542 19.69 5.96 3.07
N GLY A 543 20.49 5.33 3.94
CA GLY A 543 19.99 4.61 5.12
C GLY A 543 19.44 3.19 4.88
N ILE A 544 19.07 2.84 3.63
CA ILE A 544 18.49 1.53 3.30
C ILE A 544 19.44 0.38 3.64
N GLY A 545 18.93 -0.62 4.36
CA GLY A 545 19.66 -1.84 4.73
C GLY A 545 20.79 -1.64 5.74
N LEU A 546 20.97 -0.42 6.29
CA LEU A 546 22.06 -0.14 7.24
C LEU A 546 21.77 -0.65 8.66
N LEU A 547 20.51 -0.83 9.04
CA LEU A 547 20.09 -1.12 10.43
C LEU A 547 20.73 -2.39 11.02
N LEU A 548 21.02 -3.38 10.16
CA LEU A 548 21.67 -4.65 10.52
C LEU A 548 22.84 -5.00 9.59
N ARG A 549 23.38 -4.04 8.81
CA ARG A 549 24.49 -4.28 7.85
C ARG A 549 25.74 -4.86 8.55
N ASP A 550 25.98 -4.43 9.78
CA ASP A 550 27.08 -4.79 10.66
C ASP A 550 26.80 -6.00 11.59
N LEU A 551 25.58 -6.57 11.56
CA LEU A 551 25.17 -7.72 12.38
C LEU A 551 26.23 -8.84 12.34
N PRO A 552 26.86 -9.22 13.48
CA PRO A 552 28.07 -10.03 13.49
C PRO A 552 27.78 -11.54 13.27
N ILE A 553 27.39 -11.89 12.04
CA ILE A 553 27.08 -13.24 11.59
C ILE A 553 27.84 -13.64 10.31
N GLY A 554 28.50 -14.78 10.36
CA GLY A 554 29.23 -15.37 9.23
C GLY A 554 28.46 -16.49 8.53
N LYS A 555 28.94 -16.88 7.35
CA LYS A 555 28.43 -18.07 6.63
C LYS A 555 28.72 -19.37 7.39
N ALA A 556 27.93 -20.40 7.08
CA ALA A 556 28.14 -21.74 7.61
C ALA A 556 29.41 -22.38 7.03
N LEU A 557 30.19 -23.04 7.90
CA LEU A 557 31.30 -23.89 7.47
C LEU A 557 30.76 -25.08 6.67
N ASN A 558 31.60 -25.74 5.88
CA ASN A 558 31.19 -26.90 5.08
C ASN A 558 32.32 -27.92 4.94
N SER A 559 31.98 -29.18 4.67
CA SER A 559 32.92 -30.31 4.60
C SER A 559 33.98 -30.24 3.49
N TYR A 560 33.84 -29.31 2.55
CA TYR A 560 34.70 -29.17 1.36
C TYR A 560 35.47 -27.84 1.33
N SER A 561 35.55 -27.11 2.45
CA SER A 561 36.45 -25.97 2.60
C SER A 561 36.87 -25.76 4.05
N ARG A 562 37.93 -24.96 4.24
CA ARG A 562 38.46 -24.53 5.52
C ARG A 562 38.93 -23.09 5.42
N ILE A 563 38.94 -22.37 6.54
CA ILE A 563 39.56 -21.05 6.62
C ILE A 563 41.07 -21.25 6.87
N VAL A 564 41.91 -20.59 6.08
CA VAL A 564 43.37 -20.53 6.23
C VAL A 564 43.77 -19.07 6.05
N ASP A 565 44.47 -18.48 7.01
CA ASP A 565 44.93 -17.09 6.98
C ASP A 565 43.80 -16.09 6.62
N GLY A 566 42.62 -16.30 7.20
CA GLY A 566 41.40 -15.52 6.98
C GLY A 566 40.61 -15.89 5.71
N ARG A 567 41.21 -16.63 4.76
CA ARG A 567 40.63 -16.92 3.44
C ARG A 567 40.04 -18.32 3.32
N ILE A 568 38.99 -18.47 2.52
CA ILE A 568 38.30 -19.76 2.32
C ILE A 568 39.03 -20.59 1.25
N VAL A 569 39.66 -21.68 1.69
CA VAL A 569 40.39 -22.63 0.83
C VAL A 569 39.60 -23.93 0.69
N LEU A 570 39.44 -24.43 -0.54
CA LEU A 570 38.77 -25.72 -0.79
C LEU A 570 39.58 -26.89 -0.21
N THR A 571 38.86 -27.92 0.22
CA THR A 571 39.39 -29.26 0.56
C THR A 571 38.79 -30.31 -0.37
N ASN A 572 39.48 -31.43 -0.55
CA ASN A 572 38.97 -32.65 -1.21
C ASN A 572 38.37 -32.46 -2.63
N GLY A 573 38.81 -31.44 -3.37
CA GLY A 573 38.33 -31.16 -4.73
C GLY A 573 37.06 -30.30 -4.83
N GLY A 574 36.41 -29.97 -3.70
CA GLY A 574 35.16 -29.20 -3.67
C GLY A 574 33.93 -30.04 -3.29
N PRO A 575 32.71 -29.58 -3.62
CA PRO A 575 31.46 -30.22 -3.18
C PRO A 575 31.32 -31.68 -3.63
N ALA A 576 31.06 -32.58 -2.69
CA ALA A 576 30.79 -34.00 -2.95
C ALA A 576 29.29 -34.28 -3.19
N GLY A 577 28.43 -33.26 -3.11
CA GLY A 577 27.01 -33.35 -3.41
C GLY A 577 26.16 -33.70 -2.18
N ALA A 578 25.41 -34.80 -2.24
CA ALA A 578 24.41 -35.13 -1.21
C ALA A 578 25.02 -35.44 0.17
N SER A 579 26.28 -35.86 0.21
CA SER A 579 27.05 -36.15 1.43
C SER A 579 27.66 -34.91 2.10
N ASP A 580 27.59 -33.74 1.46
CA ASP A 580 28.16 -32.51 2.04
C ASP A 580 27.45 -32.14 3.35
N THR A 581 28.23 -31.76 4.36
CA THR A 581 27.73 -31.29 5.65
C THR A 581 28.09 -29.84 5.90
N PHE A 582 27.23 -29.12 6.60
CA PHE A 582 27.33 -27.69 6.88
C PHE A 582 27.31 -27.45 8.40
N GLY A 583 28.34 -26.79 8.90
CA GLY A 583 28.52 -26.43 10.31
C GLY A 583 28.02 -25.01 10.59
N PHE A 584 26.93 -24.90 11.33
CA PHE A 584 26.34 -23.63 11.72
C PHE A 584 26.81 -23.26 13.12
N ARG A 585 27.62 -22.21 13.22
CA ARG A 585 27.99 -21.56 14.49
C ARG A 585 26.75 -20.93 15.14
N PHE A 586 26.67 -20.98 16.47
CA PHE A 586 25.75 -20.12 17.23
C PHE A 586 26.46 -18.78 17.49
N PHE A 587 25.89 -17.69 16.98
CA PHE A 587 26.43 -16.34 17.11
C PHE A 587 25.76 -15.62 18.30
N PRO A 588 26.48 -15.36 19.41
CA PRO A 588 25.99 -14.56 20.52
C PRO A 588 25.94 -13.08 20.10
N ILE A 589 24.74 -12.50 20.05
CA ILE A 589 24.54 -11.09 19.66
C ILE A 589 24.25 -10.19 20.87
N PRO A 590 24.85 -8.99 20.96
CA PRO A 590 24.52 -7.98 21.97
C PRO A 590 23.04 -7.58 22.00
N GLU A 591 22.60 -7.09 23.16
CA GLU A 591 21.21 -6.65 23.39
C GLU A 591 20.71 -5.64 22.35
N ASP A 592 21.54 -4.69 21.92
CA ASP A 592 21.20 -3.71 20.88
C ASP A 592 20.68 -4.39 19.58
N TYR A 593 21.31 -5.47 19.14
CA TYR A 593 20.84 -6.23 17.98
C TYR A 593 19.57 -7.03 18.28
N VAL A 594 19.39 -7.54 19.51
CA VAL A 594 18.14 -8.21 19.91
C VAL A 594 16.98 -7.22 19.91
N ASN A 595 17.19 -6.01 20.43
CA ASN A 595 16.21 -4.92 20.44
C ASN A 595 15.92 -4.40 19.02
N LYS A 596 16.94 -4.23 18.15
CA LYS A 596 16.74 -3.90 16.73
C LYS A 596 15.90 -4.96 16.02
N ILE A 597 16.25 -6.24 16.15
CA ILE A 597 15.51 -7.36 15.53
C ILE A 597 14.08 -7.41 16.07
N ASN A 598 13.87 -7.37 17.39
CA ASN A 598 12.53 -7.34 17.97
C ASN A 598 11.75 -6.08 17.56
N GLY A 599 12.41 -4.94 17.35
CA GLY A 599 11.79 -3.71 16.85
C GLY A 599 11.26 -3.86 15.42
N ILE A 600 12.03 -4.51 14.52
CA ILE A 600 11.57 -4.88 13.17
C ILE A 600 10.40 -5.88 13.27
N MET A 601 10.50 -6.86 14.17
CA MET A 601 9.42 -7.83 14.41
C MET A 601 8.13 -7.16 14.89
N LEU A 602 8.21 -6.08 15.68
CA LEU A 602 7.07 -5.29 16.14
C LEU A 602 6.51 -4.36 15.06
N GLU A 603 7.36 -3.68 14.28
CA GLU A 603 6.95 -2.76 13.20
C GLU A 603 6.11 -3.49 12.14
N GLU A 604 6.59 -4.63 11.66
CA GLU A 604 5.91 -5.46 10.67
C GLU A 604 4.74 -6.28 11.25
N SER A 605 4.48 -6.18 12.56
CA SER A 605 3.39 -6.88 13.25
C SER A 605 2.11 -6.06 13.44
N TYR A 606 2.00 -4.87 12.85
CA TYR A 606 0.83 -4.00 13.05
C TYR A 606 -0.52 -4.56 12.55
N GLN A 607 -0.54 -5.70 11.84
CA GLN A 607 -1.75 -6.38 11.35
C GLN A 607 -1.97 -7.79 11.94
N ILE A 608 -1.29 -8.16 13.02
CA ILE A 608 -1.46 -9.47 13.68
C ILE A 608 -2.23 -9.41 14.99
N ASP A 609 -2.84 -10.54 15.33
CA ASP A 609 -3.74 -10.71 16.48
C ASP A 609 -3.01 -11.27 17.72
N LEU A 610 -1.76 -11.76 17.61
CA LEU A 610 -1.06 -12.41 18.73
C LEU A 610 0.48 -12.40 18.63
N ILE A 611 1.15 -11.88 19.65
CA ILE A 611 2.62 -11.98 19.87
C ILE A 611 2.89 -12.97 21.00
N VAL A 612 3.72 -13.98 20.76
CA VAL A 612 4.07 -15.02 21.75
C VAL A 612 5.49 -14.82 22.28
N PHE A 613 5.66 -15.03 23.60
CA PHE A 613 6.90 -14.79 24.34
C PHE A 613 6.99 -15.69 25.58
N ASN A 614 8.16 -15.74 26.23
CA ASN A 614 8.42 -16.61 27.39
C ASN A 614 8.75 -15.81 28.68
N ASN A 615 9.48 -14.68 28.58
CA ASN A 615 9.92 -13.88 29.72
C ASN A 615 9.17 -12.55 29.81
N LYS A 616 8.22 -12.43 30.74
CA LYS A 616 7.44 -11.20 31.00
C LYS A 616 8.31 -9.97 31.21
N THR A 617 9.46 -10.10 31.88
CA THR A 617 10.37 -8.98 32.16
C THR A 617 11.13 -8.54 30.91
N ALA A 618 11.68 -9.48 30.14
CA ALA A 618 12.41 -9.17 28.91
C ALA A 618 11.49 -8.63 27.81
N THR A 619 10.29 -9.22 27.65
CA THR A 619 9.27 -8.70 26.74
C THR A 619 8.81 -7.30 27.15
N ARG A 620 8.62 -7.00 28.44
CA ARG A 620 8.32 -5.64 28.91
C ARG A 620 9.41 -4.64 28.49
N LYS A 621 10.68 -4.96 28.80
CA LYS A 621 11.86 -4.16 28.44
C LYS A 621 11.97 -3.92 26.92
N THR A 622 11.68 -4.95 26.12
CA THR A 622 11.66 -4.87 24.65
C THR A 622 10.56 -3.94 24.14
N LEU A 623 9.35 -4.01 24.72
CA LEU A 623 8.26 -3.08 24.38
C LEU A 623 8.59 -1.65 24.84
N GLU A 624 9.11 -1.47 26.05
CA GLU A 624 9.54 -0.17 26.58
C GLU A 624 10.59 0.48 25.67
N HIS A 625 11.58 -0.29 25.20
CA HIS A 625 12.59 0.16 24.23
C HIS A 625 11.98 0.53 22.87
N TYR A 626 11.16 -0.34 22.26
CA TYR A 626 10.52 -0.08 20.97
C TYR A 626 9.60 1.15 20.98
N LEU A 627 8.96 1.43 22.13
CA LEU A 627 8.01 2.54 22.28
C LEU A 627 8.68 3.88 22.62
N ALA A 628 9.95 3.91 23.02
CA ALA A 628 10.62 5.11 23.55
C ALA A 628 10.71 6.28 22.56
N GLY A 629 10.87 6.01 21.25
CA GLY A 629 10.89 7.00 20.17
C GLY A 629 9.57 7.13 19.38
N ARG A 630 8.44 6.61 19.90
CA ARG A 630 7.21 6.45 19.09
C ARG A 630 6.11 7.46 19.39
N SER A 631 6.14 8.55 18.61
CA SER A 631 5.05 9.52 18.43
C SER A 631 3.73 8.84 18.01
N GLU A 632 2.60 9.39 18.46
CA GLU A 632 1.24 8.95 18.04
C GLU A 632 0.71 9.74 16.83
N PHE A 633 1.46 10.74 16.36
CA PHE A 633 1.03 11.66 15.30
C PHE A 633 1.43 11.25 13.89
N ASP A 634 2.29 10.22 13.76
CA ASP A 634 3.21 10.08 12.62
C ASP A 634 2.96 8.85 11.73
N ILE A 635 1.79 8.20 11.83
CA ILE A 635 1.58 6.90 11.16
C ILE A 635 0.13 6.65 10.72
N ASP A 636 -0.04 5.68 9.81
CA ASP A 636 -1.34 5.12 9.46
C ASP A 636 -2.13 4.66 10.71
N SER A 637 -3.45 4.83 10.60
CA SER A 637 -4.49 4.40 11.54
C SER A 637 -4.39 2.95 12.03
N GLY A 638 -3.83 2.02 11.24
CA GLY A 638 -3.52 0.67 11.67
C GLY A 638 -2.32 0.62 12.63
N ARG A 639 -1.19 1.23 12.24
CA ARG A 639 0.04 1.30 13.06
C ARG A 639 -0.16 2.08 14.36
N VAL A 640 -0.88 3.20 14.35
CA VAL A 640 -1.22 3.95 15.58
C VAL A 640 -2.06 3.09 16.54
N ARG A 641 -3.02 2.31 16.01
CA ARG A 641 -3.81 1.37 16.82
C ARG A 641 -2.92 0.26 17.42
N ALA A 642 -1.99 -0.31 16.64
CA ALA A 642 -1.05 -1.30 17.13
C ALA A 642 -0.16 -0.75 18.26
N ILE A 643 0.44 0.43 18.07
CA ILE A 643 1.26 1.10 19.10
C ILE A 643 0.45 1.37 20.38
N LYS A 644 -0.81 1.78 20.27
CA LYS A 644 -1.69 1.93 21.45
C LYS A 644 -1.88 0.61 22.21
N LYS A 645 -2.11 -0.51 21.49
CA LYS A 645 -2.22 -1.84 22.11
C LYS A 645 -0.90 -2.31 22.73
N LEU A 646 0.25 -2.05 22.10
CA LEU A 646 1.58 -2.34 22.67
C LEU A 646 1.86 -1.50 23.94
N LYS A 647 1.45 -0.22 23.96
CA LYS A 647 1.48 0.65 25.16
C LYS A 647 0.58 0.13 26.29
N GLN A 648 -0.55 -0.52 25.98
CA GLN A 648 -1.38 -1.22 26.97
C GLN A 648 -0.68 -2.50 27.48
N ALA A 649 -0.16 -3.33 26.58
CA ALA A 649 0.52 -4.58 26.93
C ALA A 649 1.75 -4.36 27.83
N ALA A 650 2.57 -3.34 27.55
CA ALA A 650 3.70 -2.97 28.40
C ALA A 650 3.26 -2.63 29.85
N LYS A 651 2.14 -1.91 30.01
CA LYS A 651 1.57 -1.59 31.32
C LYS A 651 1.05 -2.84 32.05
N LEU A 652 0.38 -3.75 31.35
CA LEU A 652 -0.08 -5.02 31.94
C LEU A 652 1.09 -5.89 32.43
N LEU A 653 2.18 -5.93 31.67
CA LEU A 653 3.42 -6.61 32.06
C LEU A 653 4.14 -5.92 33.23
N ALA A 654 4.01 -4.60 33.39
CA ALA A 654 4.49 -3.89 34.57
C ALA A 654 3.67 -4.22 35.83
N THR A 655 2.33 -4.22 35.74
CA THR A 655 1.43 -4.45 36.89
C THR A 655 1.49 -5.87 37.48
N GLY A 656 2.03 -6.85 36.75
CA GLY A 656 2.18 -8.23 37.20
C GLY A 656 3.41 -8.51 38.07
N LEU A 657 4.27 -7.51 38.32
CA LEU A 657 5.48 -7.63 39.12
C LEU A 657 5.29 -6.92 40.47
N THR A 658 5.67 -7.59 41.57
CA THR A 658 5.60 -7.00 42.92
C THR A 658 6.42 -5.72 43.00
N THR A 659 5.84 -4.67 43.59
CA THR A 659 6.40 -3.33 43.70
C THR A 659 7.74 -3.31 44.45
N GLN A 660 8.83 -3.33 43.69
CA GLN A 660 9.90 -2.34 43.91
C GLN A 660 9.57 -1.10 43.07
N GLU A 661 10.01 0.06 43.54
CA GLU A 661 9.63 1.35 43.00
C GLU A 661 10.10 1.48 41.55
N ILE A 662 9.14 1.70 40.64
CA ILE A 662 9.45 2.15 39.27
C ILE A 662 9.88 3.61 39.40
N PRO A 663 11.14 3.98 39.07
CA PRO A 663 11.50 5.39 38.98
C PRO A 663 10.65 6.01 37.87
N ASP A 664 10.05 7.18 38.12
CA ASP A 664 9.25 7.89 37.11
C ASP A 664 10.04 7.98 35.80
N LEU A 665 9.51 7.33 34.75
CA LEU A 665 10.23 7.12 33.49
C LEU A 665 10.63 8.49 32.91
N PRO A 666 11.93 8.81 32.81
CA PRO A 666 12.33 10.14 32.37
C PRO A 666 11.85 10.38 30.93
N LEU A 667 10.92 11.34 30.75
CA LEU A 667 10.49 11.86 29.45
C LEU A 667 11.59 12.72 28.77
N SER A 668 12.86 12.39 29.04
CA SER A 668 14.05 13.15 28.69
C SER A 668 15.28 12.24 28.54
N LEU A 669 15.12 11.11 27.84
CA LEU A 669 16.22 10.57 27.03
C LEU A 669 16.05 11.08 25.61
N SER A 670 16.26 12.39 25.46
CA SER A 670 16.43 13.07 24.19
C SER A 670 17.73 12.61 23.54
N ARG A 671 17.76 11.37 23.04
CA ARG A 671 18.60 11.07 21.89
C ARG A 671 18.13 11.97 20.76
N GLU A 672 19.07 12.55 20.04
CA GLU A 672 18.78 13.29 18.82
C GLU A 672 18.36 12.29 17.73
N GLU A 673 17.12 11.82 17.82
CA GLU A 673 16.34 11.58 16.61
C GLU A 673 16.32 12.91 15.85
N GLU A 674 16.71 12.89 14.58
CA GLU A 674 16.51 14.04 13.69
C GLU A 674 15.00 14.24 13.54
N VAL A 675 14.42 15.09 14.41
CA VAL A 675 13.07 15.63 14.27
C VAL A 675 13.06 16.36 12.93
N LEU A 676 12.63 15.65 11.89
CA LEU A 676 12.92 15.94 10.49
C LEU A 676 12.62 17.41 10.21
N GLU A 677 13.68 18.23 10.09
CA GLU A 677 13.55 19.69 10.26
C GLU A 677 12.47 20.21 9.30
N ASP A 678 11.40 20.80 9.86
CA ASP A 678 10.28 21.27 9.06
C ASP A 678 10.81 22.31 8.07
N LYS A 679 10.96 21.92 6.81
CA LYS A 679 11.77 22.69 5.85
C LYS A 679 11.12 24.04 5.54
N VAL A 680 9.80 24.15 5.74
CA VAL A 680 9.08 25.43 5.65
C VAL A 680 9.40 26.29 6.86
N HIS A 681 9.40 25.75 8.09
CA HIS A 681 9.90 26.46 9.28
C HIS A 681 11.38 26.88 9.12
N ALA A 682 12.24 26.02 8.57
CA ALA A 682 13.65 26.30 8.32
C ALA A 682 13.87 27.41 7.27
N LEU A 683 13.02 27.47 6.24
CA LEU A 683 12.99 28.58 5.26
C LEU A 683 12.52 29.89 5.92
N PHE A 684 11.45 29.84 6.73
CA PHE A 684 11.00 30.97 7.54
C PHE A 684 12.08 31.48 8.51
N MET A 685 12.87 30.59 9.11
CA MET A 685 13.99 30.94 9.98
C MET A 685 15.15 31.62 9.22
N LYS A 686 15.16 31.58 7.89
CA LYS A 686 16.16 32.25 7.02
C LYS A 686 15.63 33.57 6.44
N ASP A 687 14.33 33.69 6.19
CA ASP A 687 13.72 34.90 5.59
C ASP A 687 13.23 35.93 6.62
N ASN A 688 13.78 37.15 6.58
CA ASN A 688 13.43 38.21 7.53
C ASN A 688 12.10 38.94 7.21
N LYS A 689 11.63 38.95 5.95
CA LYS A 689 10.30 39.51 5.61
C LYS A 689 9.21 38.59 6.15
N ALA A 690 9.35 37.28 5.93
CA ALA A 690 8.42 36.26 6.42
C ALA A 690 8.36 36.20 7.96
N LYS A 691 9.51 36.33 8.66
CA LYS A 691 9.54 36.52 10.13
C LYS A 691 8.75 37.74 10.58
N LYS A 692 8.97 38.90 9.94
CA LYS A 692 8.29 40.14 10.31
C LYS A 692 6.78 39.99 10.11
N LEU A 693 6.35 39.52 8.94
CA LEU A 693 4.92 39.34 8.63
C LEU A 693 4.26 38.29 9.54
N TYR A 694 4.97 37.21 9.90
CA TYR A 694 4.51 36.27 10.93
C TYR A 694 4.34 36.94 12.30
N PHE A 695 5.32 37.74 12.73
CA PHE A 695 5.26 38.46 14.01
C PHE A 695 4.11 39.48 14.03
N ASP A 696 3.96 40.24 12.94
CA ASP A 696 2.84 41.15 12.76
C ASP A 696 1.52 40.38 12.87
N LEU A 697 1.32 39.32 12.07
CA LEU A 697 0.12 38.48 12.06
C LEU A 697 -0.25 37.90 13.43
N SER A 698 0.74 37.34 14.16
CA SER A 698 0.53 36.50 15.35
C SER A 698 0.75 37.20 16.70
N GLY A 699 1.48 38.31 16.72
CA GLY A 699 1.96 38.96 17.95
C GLY A 699 3.07 38.20 18.69
N LYS A 700 3.62 37.11 18.13
CA LYS A 700 4.66 36.27 18.74
C LYS A 700 5.82 35.97 17.79
N ALA A 701 6.95 35.52 18.35
CA ALA A 701 8.03 34.92 17.58
C ALA A 701 7.60 33.60 16.93
N LEU A 702 8.34 33.13 15.92
CA LEU A 702 8.09 31.86 15.23
C LEU A 702 7.91 30.71 16.23
N ASP A 703 6.84 29.94 16.04
CA ASP A 703 6.40 28.86 16.93
C ASP A 703 6.13 27.64 16.03
N SER A 704 6.96 26.60 16.16
CA SER A 704 6.87 25.40 15.31
C SER A 704 5.49 24.74 15.34
N ARG A 705 4.76 24.86 16.46
CA ARG A 705 3.41 24.32 16.62
C ARG A 705 2.39 24.94 15.68
N ASP A 706 2.63 26.17 15.20
CA ASP A 706 1.78 26.82 14.20
C ASP A 706 2.04 26.24 12.80
N PHE A 707 3.27 25.76 12.53
CA PHE A 707 3.65 25.04 11.32
C PHE A 707 3.09 23.61 11.33
N ASP A 708 3.06 22.96 12.50
CA ASP A 708 2.42 21.66 12.70
C ASP A 708 0.90 21.72 12.48
N GLN A 709 0.22 22.74 13.02
CA GLN A 709 -1.20 22.96 12.76
C GLN A 709 -1.48 23.25 11.28
N ALA A 710 -0.63 24.03 10.61
CA ALA A 710 -0.74 24.30 9.17
C ALA A 710 -0.51 23.05 8.31
N ARG A 711 0.44 22.19 8.71
CA ARG A 711 0.71 20.87 8.11
C ARG A 711 -0.49 19.92 8.31
N GLY A 712 -1.12 19.94 9.49
CA GLY A 712 -2.36 19.24 9.80
C GLY A 712 -3.57 19.71 8.98
N LEU A 713 -3.74 21.03 8.80
CA LEU A 713 -4.76 21.60 7.90
C LEU A 713 -4.59 21.09 6.47
N LEU A 714 -3.36 21.06 5.95
CA LEU A 714 -3.08 20.54 4.61
C LEU A 714 -3.39 19.04 4.51
N TYR A 715 -3.00 18.26 5.52
CA TYR A 715 -3.33 16.84 5.55
C TYR A 715 -4.84 16.57 5.53
N MET A 716 -5.61 17.29 6.36
CA MET A 716 -7.08 17.22 6.34
C MET A 716 -7.67 17.65 4.99
N ARG A 717 -7.15 18.72 4.38
CA ARG A 717 -7.57 19.20 3.06
C ARG A 717 -7.38 18.15 1.97
N ILE A 718 -6.25 17.41 1.99
CA ILE A 718 -5.97 16.34 1.01
C ILE A 718 -6.83 15.09 1.29
N LYS A 719 -6.98 14.66 2.55
CA LYS A 719 -7.86 13.52 2.90
C LYS A 719 -9.33 13.80 2.53
N LEU A 720 -9.78 15.05 2.60
CA LEU A 720 -11.10 15.49 2.14
C LEU A 720 -11.23 15.42 0.61
N ASP A 721 -10.23 15.88 -0.16
CA ASP A 721 -10.26 15.76 -1.64
C ASP A 721 -10.14 14.31 -2.13
N SER A 722 -9.49 13.43 -1.33
CA SER A 722 -9.37 11.99 -1.58
C SER A 722 -10.66 11.22 -1.24
N SER A 723 -11.23 11.43 -0.04
CA SER A 723 -12.49 10.78 0.37
C SER A 723 -13.71 11.23 -0.45
N SER A 724 -13.67 12.43 -1.01
CA SER A 724 -14.68 12.93 -1.95
C SER A 724 -14.43 12.54 -3.42
N ARG A 725 -13.38 11.75 -3.73
CA ARG A 725 -13.06 11.30 -5.09
C ARG A 725 -14.23 10.47 -5.67
N GLY A 726 -14.58 10.76 -6.93
CA GLY A 726 -15.71 10.12 -7.61
C GLY A 726 -17.09 10.52 -7.09
N LEU A 727 -17.22 11.57 -6.28
CA LEU A 727 -18.50 12.28 -6.06
C LEU A 727 -18.71 13.35 -7.16
N PRO A 728 -19.96 13.77 -7.44
CA PRO A 728 -20.25 14.84 -8.38
C PRO A 728 -19.51 16.13 -8.02
N ALA A 729 -19.01 16.87 -9.02
CA ALA A 729 -18.17 18.05 -8.82
C ALA A 729 -18.78 19.07 -7.84
N LYS A 730 -20.07 19.38 -7.99
CA LYS A 730 -20.82 20.26 -7.08
C LYS A 730 -20.73 19.83 -5.60
N VAL A 731 -20.89 18.53 -5.32
CA VAL A 731 -20.83 18.00 -3.94
C VAL A 731 -19.41 18.10 -3.38
N ARG A 732 -18.38 17.88 -4.22
CA ARG A 732 -16.98 18.10 -3.82
C ARG A 732 -16.74 19.56 -3.46
N GLU A 733 -17.30 20.49 -4.23
CA GLU A 733 -17.15 21.93 -3.99
C GLU A 733 -17.97 22.43 -2.79
N GLU A 734 -19.16 21.86 -2.53
CA GLU A 734 -19.92 22.08 -1.30
C GLU A 734 -19.09 21.68 -0.07
N VAL A 735 -18.46 20.49 -0.09
CA VAL A 735 -17.61 19.99 1.01
C VAL A 735 -16.31 20.80 1.16
N ARG A 736 -15.76 21.34 0.06
CA ARG A 736 -14.63 22.27 0.10
C ARG A 736 -15.01 23.62 0.72
N ASN A 737 -16.14 24.19 0.33
CA ASN A 737 -16.67 25.42 0.93
C ASN A 737 -17.02 25.24 2.42
N ASP A 738 -17.47 24.06 2.83
CA ASP A 738 -17.60 23.70 4.26
C ASP A 738 -16.26 23.62 4.99
N PHE A 739 -15.16 23.26 4.32
CA PHE A 739 -13.81 23.33 4.88
C PHE A 739 -13.32 24.77 5.05
N LEU A 740 -13.62 25.68 4.12
CA LEU A 740 -13.26 27.11 4.23
C LEU A 740 -13.88 27.79 5.46
N LYS A 741 -15.02 27.29 5.95
CA LYS A 741 -15.67 27.80 7.18
C LYS A 741 -14.80 27.59 8.42
N LEU A 742 -13.95 26.55 8.44
CA LEU A 742 -13.03 26.27 9.54
C LEU A 742 -11.95 27.35 9.69
N TYR A 743 -11.63 28.14 8.65
CA TYR A 743 -10.56 29.15 8.76
C TYR A 743 -10.88 30.27 9.76
N ALA A 744 -12.14 30.42 10.20
CA ALA A 744 -12.52 31.31 11.29
C ALA A 744 -12.21 30.73 12.69
N ASP A 745 -12.03 29.41 12.80
CA ASP A 745 -11.74 28.69 14.05
C ASP A 745 -10.22 28.60 14.34
N PHE A 746 -9.36 28.88 13.36
CA PHE A 746 -7.89 28.75 13.45
C PHE A 746 -7.19 30.11 13.60
N PRO A 747 -5.99 30.16 14.23
CA PRO A 747 -5.18 31.36 14.27
C PRO A 747 -4.76 31.81 12.87
N VAL A 748 -4.74 33.12 12.66
CA VAL A 748 -4.59 33.74 11.34
C VAL A 748 -3.26 33.36 10.64
N GLN A 749 -2.17 33.30 11.40
CA GLN A 749 -0.84 32.89 10.92
C GLN A 749 -0.80 31.40 10.52
N VAL A 750 -1.60 30.55 11.17
CA VAL A 750 -1.68 29.11 10.86
C VAL A 750 -2.35 28.90 9.50
N VAL A 751 -3.43 29.64 9.22
CA VAL A 751 -4.09 29.62 7.90
C VAL A 751 -3.14 30.14 6.82
N TRP A 752 -2.41 31.22 7.10
CA TRP A 752 -1.43 31.81 6.16
C TRP A 752 -0.27 30.85 5.83
N ILE A 753 0.33 30.17 6.82
CA ILE A 753 1.34 29.12 6.57
C ILE A 753 0.74 27.96 5.78
N TYR A 754 -0.49 27.53 6.08
CA TYR A 754 -1.18 26.47 5.33
C TYR A 754 -1.40 26.82 3.85
N LEU A 755 -1.73 28.08 3.54
CA LEU A 755 -1.85 28.55 2.16
C LEU A 755 -0.51 28.54 1.43
N LYS A 756 0.59 28.93 2.09
CA LYS A 756 1.95 28.77 1.56
C LYS A 756 2.28 27.31 1.26
N ARG A 757 1.98 26.38 2.17
CA ARG A 757 2.16 24.93 1.94
C ARG A 757 1.33 24.41 0.76
N ILE A 758 0.12 24.94 0.53
CA ILE A 758 -0.66 24.60 -0.69
C ILE A 758 0.02 25.13 -1.95
N ARG A 759 0.55 26.36 -1.91
CA ARG A 759 1.26 26.95 -3.05
C ARG A 759 2.57 26.18 -3.33
N PHE A 760 3.27 25.75 -2.29
CA PHE A 760 4.43 24.84 -2.38
C PHE A 760 4.03 23.50 -2.99
N MET A 761 2.95 22.86 -2.51
CA MET A 761 2.43 21.60 -3.06
C MET A 761 2.10 21.70 -4.56
N LYS A 762 1.51 22.81 -5.00
CA LYS A 762 1.23 23.08 -6.43
C LYS A 762 2.50 23.28 -7.28
N LEU A 763 3.64 23.57 -6.65
CA LEU A 763 4.95 23.76 -7.26
C LEU A 763 5.89 22.54 -7.03
N GLY A 764 5.37 21.41 -6.54
CA GLY A 764 6.16 20.21 -6.21
C GLY A 764 6.98 20.30 -4.91
N GLY A 765 6.89 21.41 -4.18
CA GLY A 765 7.61 21.66 -2.93
C GLY A 765 7.06 20.99 -1.68
N SER A 766 5.85 20.44 -1.73
CA SER A 766 5.27 19.62 -0.66
C SER A 766 4.46 18.49 -1.29
N MET A 767 4.65 17.26 -0.86
CA MET A 767 3.93 16.10 -1.42
C MET A 767 3.60 15.07 -0.34
N ILE A 768 2.73 14.10 -0.65
CA ILE A 768 2.57 12.93 0.20
C ILE A 768 3.68 11.95 -0.17
N GLY A 769 4.56 11.69 0.79
CA GLY A 769 5.63 10.70 0.66
C GLY A 769 5.29 9.39 1.35
N PHE A 770 6.33 8.71 1.84
CA PHE A 770 6.18 7.35 2.35
C PHE A 770 5.37 7.31 3.65
N GLY A 771 4.66 6.20 3.88
CA GLY A 771 3.77 6.05 5.05
C GLY A 771 2.49 6.90 5.02
N ASN A 772 2.19 7.62 3.93
CA ASN A 772 1.18 8.68 3.85
C ASN A 772 1.51 9.95 4.69
N MET A 773 2.80 10.26 4.91
CA MET A 773 3.20 11.52 5.56
C MET A 773 3.18 12.69 4.57
N LEU A 774 3.06 13.93 5.07
CA LEU A 774 3.30 15.13 4.26
C LEU A 774 4.78 15.53 4.36
N GLU A 775 5.47 15.52 3.22
CA GLU A 775 6.90 15.77 3.12
C GLU A 775 7.16 17.06 2.33
N ASP A 776 7.94 17.96 2.92
CA ASP A 776 8.40 19.17 2.23
C ASP A 776 9.75 18.92 1.54
N TYR A 777 9.87 19.46 0.33
CA TYR A 777 11.08 19.52 -0.48
C TYR A 777 11.55 20.99 -0.52
N VAL A 778 12.85 21.22 -0.65
CA VAL A 778 13.41 22.58 -0.53
C VAL A 778 13.13 23.37 -1.81
N LEU A 779 12.06 24.18 -1.81
CA LEU A 779 11.87 25.21 -2.83
C LEU A 779 12.84 26.38 -2.61
N PRO A 780 13.28 27.05 -3.70
CA PRO A 780 13.98 28.32 -3.62
C PRO A 780 13.23 29.37 -2.78
N ALA A 781 13.97 30.16 -1.99
CA ALA A 781 13.39 31.12 -1.05
C ALA A 781 12.47 32.17 -1.69
N HIS A 782 12.62 32.50 -2.98
CA HIS A 782 11.70 33.40 -3.69
C HIS A 782 10.26 32.86 -3.71
N HIS A 783 10.06 31.53 -3.71
CA HIS A 783 8.73 30.93 -3.64
C HIS A 783 8.06 31.13 -2.27
N LEU A 784 8.79 31.51 -1.22
CA LEU A 784 8.21 31.75 0.10
C LEU A 784 7.16 32.87 0.04
N HIS A 785 7.37 33.88 -0.80
CA HIS A 785 6.47 35.03 -0.98
C HIS A 785 5.39 34.74 -2.03
N GLY A 786 4.22 35.35 -1.88
CA GLY A 786 3.06 35.13 -2.75
C GLY A 786 1.91 36.10 -2.48
N LEU A 787 0.82 35.97 -3.24
CA LEU A 787 -0.30 36.94 -3.18
C LEU A 787 -1.07 36.89 -1.86
N GLU A 788 -0.96 35.80 -1.09
CA GLU A 788 -1.43 35.77 0.29
C GLU A 788 -0.73 36.78 1.21
N ASP A 789 0.48 37.24 0.88
CA ASP A 789 1.25 38.19 1.69
C ASP A 789 0.78 39.64 1.53
N VAL A 790 0.45 40.05 0.31
CA VAL A 790 -0.10 41.40 0.03
C VAL A 790 -1.42 41.60 0.78
N VAL A 791 -2.27 40.55 0.80
CA VAL A 791 -3.47 40.52 1.66
C VAL A 791 -3.06 40.59 3.13
N ALA A 792 -2.06 39.83 3.55
CA ALA A 792 -1.68 39.72 4.96
C ALA A 792 -1.09 40.99 5.57
N GLU A 793 -0.23 41.70 4.84
CA GLU A 793 0.27 43.03 5.20
C GLU A 793 -0.91 44.02 5.32
N SER A 794 -1.91 43.88 4.46
CA SER A 794 -3.12 44.69 4.40
C SER A 794 -4.22 44.31 5.40
N ARG A 795 -3.97 43.39 6.35
CA ARG A 795 -5.01 42.83 7.26
C ARG A 795 -5.90 43.84 7.97
N HIS A 796 -5.36 45.03 8.27
CA HIS A 796 -6.02 46.09 9.01
C HIS A 796 -7.18 46.76 8.23
N LEU A 797 -7.29 46.50 6.93
CA LEU A 797 -8.37 46.99 6.08
C LEU A 797 -9.60 46.05 6.04
N PHE A 798 -9.47 44.83 6.57
CA PHE A 798 -10.48 43.77 6.49
C PHE A 798 -11.01 43.36 7.88
N ARG A 799 -12.13 42.64 7.92
CA ARG A 799 -12.57 41.97 9.15
C ARG A 799 -11.85 40.62 9.29
N THR A 800 -11.58 40.21 10.52
CA THR A 800 -10.93 38.93 10.85
C THR A 800 -11.64 37.71 10.24
N GLU A 801 -12.97 37.77 10.15
CA GLU A 801 -13.85 36.72 9.61
C GLU A 801 -13.72 36.51 8.09
N ASP A 802 -13.49 37.57 7.32
CA ASP A 802 -13.37 37.55 5.86
C ASP A 802 -11.92 37.34 5.41
N PHE A 803 -10.98 37.93 6.15
CA PHE A 803 -9.56 38.02 5.83
C PHE A 803 -8.91 36.67 5.49
N CYS A 804 -9.22 35.61 6.24
CA CYS A 804 -8.68 34.27 5.96
C CYS A 804 -9.20 33.66 4.66
N ARG A 805 -10.43 34.02 4.23
CA ARG A 805 -10.95 33.63 2.91
C ARG A 805 -10.29 34.45 1.81
N LEU A 806 -10.07 35.73 2.05
CA LEU A 806 -9.41 36.62 1.10
C LEU A 806 -7.98 36.16 0.75
N MET A 807 -7.18 35.78 1.76
CA MET A 807 -5.87 35.16 1.53
C MET A 807 -5.98 33.86 0.71
N HIS A 808 -6.99 33.03 1.00
CA HIS A 808 -7.23 31.79 0.28
C HIS A 808 -7.56 32.03 -1.19
N HIS A 809 -8.49 32.94 -1.50
CA HIS A 809 -8.82 33.30 -2.88
C HIS A 809 -7.59 33.90 -3.60
N ALA A 810 -6.82 34.78 -2.97
CA ALA A 810 -5.60 35.33 -3.57
C ALA A 810 -4.59 34.23 -3.96
N SER A 811 -4.32 33.28 -3.05
CA SER A 811 -3.35 32.19 -3.28
C SER A 811 -3.87 31.09 -4.23
N PHE A 812 -5.19 30.85 -4.28
CA PHE A 812 -5.78 29.89 -5.21
C PHE A 812 -5.97 30.45 -6.62
N ASN A 813 -6.57 31.64 -6.73
CA ASN A 813 -6.85 32.30 -7.99
C ASN A 813 -5.56 32.67 -8.70
N GLY A 814 -4.55 33.19 -7.98
CA GLY A 814 -3.25 33.55 -8.55
C GLY A 814 -2.58 32.40 -9.31
N PHE A 815 -2.66 31.17 -8.78
CA PHE A 815 -2.15 29.97 -9.45
C PHE A 815 -2.96 29.57 -10.70
N LEU A 816 -4.27 29.83 -10.73
CA LEU A 816 -5.10 29.59 -11.92
C LEU A 816 -4.79 30.61 -13.03
N ILE A 817 -4.57 31.87 -12.65
CA ILE A 817 -4.28 33.01 -13.53
C ILE A 817 -2.84 32.94 -14.09
N ALA A 818 -1.90 32.37 -13.33
CA ALA A 818 -0.53 32.13 -13.77
C ALA A 818 -0.42 31.08 -14.90
N LYS A 819 -1.45 30.28 -15.17
CA LYS A 819 -1.46 29.34 -16.31
C LYS A 819 -1.33 30.13 -17.63
N PRO A 820 -0.41 29.78 -18.55
CA PRO A 820 -0.22 30.52 -19.80
C PRO A 820 -1.49 30.77 -20.62
N ILE A 821 -2.41 29.80 -20.63
CA ILE A 821 -3.63 29.77 -21.45
C ILE A 821 -4.87 30.42 -20.77
N TRP A 822 -4.71 31.10 -19.63
CA TRP A 822 -5.83 31.70 -18.88
C TRP A 822 -6.19 33.11 -19.38
N GLY A 823 -7.49 33.45 -19.37
CA GLY A 823 -8.02 34.78 -19.70
C GLY A 823 -7.98 35.16 -21.18
N LEU A 824 -7.55 34.27 -22.06
CA LEU A 824 -7.44 34.50 -23.50
C LEU A 824 -8.69 33.99 -24.23
N ILE A 825 -9.72 34.84 -24.32
CA ILE A 825 -10.98 34.56 -25.04
C ILE A 825 -10.72 34.13 -26.49
N SER A 826 -9.70 34.71 -27.14
CA SER A 826 -9.27 34.37 -28.51
C SER A 826 -8.80 32.92 -28.68
N GLU A 827 -8.49 32.24 -27.58
CA GLU A 827 -8.02 30.84 -27.55
C GLU A 827 -9.09 29.88 -27.02
N LEU A 828 -10.32 30.33 -26.77
CA LEU A 828 -11.44 29.46 -26.43
C LEU A 828 -11.90 28.70 -27.68
N THR A 829 -11.54 27.42 -27.74
CA THR A 829 -12.05 26.44 -28.70
C THR A 829 -13.51 26.08 -28.42
N LEU A 830 -14.21 25.57 -29.43
CA LEU A 830 -15.59 25.04 -29.31
C LEU A 830 -15.62 23.52 -29.04
N ASP A 831 -14.52 22.97 -28.53
CA ASP A 831 -14.40 21.57 -28.09
C ASP A 831 -14.61 21.45 -26.57
N ASP A 832 -14.62 20.21 -26.06
CA ASP A 832 -14.81 19.94 -24.64
C ASP A 832 -13.74 20.63 -23.75
N ASN A 833 -12.52 20.83 -24.25
CA ASN A 833 -11.47 21.54 -23.53
C ASN A 833 -11.74 23.04 -23.42
N GLY A 834 -12.18 23.67 -24.50
CA GLY A 834 -12.55 25.08 -24.51
C GLY A 834 -13.81 25.36 -23.69
N LEU A 835 -14.82 24.49 -23.78
CA LEU A 835 -16.01 24.54 -22.93
C LEU A 835 -15.67 24.37 -21.44
N LYS A 836 -14.74 23.44 -21.12
CA LYS A 836 -14.22 23.27 -19.77
C LYS A 836 -13.42 24.48 -19.28
N ARG A 837 -12.55 25.07 -20.12
CA ARG A 837 -11.81 26.31 -19.79
C ARG A 837 -12.74 27.48 -19.53
N LEU A 838 -13.77 27.64 -20.36
CA LEU A 838 -14.84 28.61 -20.17
C LEU A 838 -15.58 28.39 -18.83
N GLN A 839 -15.82 27.14 -18.43
CA GLN A 839 -16.40 26.82 -17.13
C GLN A 839 -15.44 27.11 -15.96
N GLU A 840 -14.15 26.76 -16.07
CA GLU A 840 -13.12 27.12 -15.08
C GLU A 840 -12.99 28.65 -14.92
N GLU A 841 -13.06 29.42 -16.01
CA GLU A 841 -13.03 30.89 -15.97
C GLU A 841 -14.35 31.50 -15.47
N LYS A 842 -15.50 30.92 -15.80
CA LYS A 842 -16.80 31.28 -15.20
C LYS A 842 -16.80 31.08 -13.69
N GLU A 843 -16.37 29.92 -13.19
CA GLU A 843 -16.34 29.61 -11.77
C GLU A 843 -15.36 30.52 -11.01
N LEU A 844 -14.19 30.81 -11.59
CA LEU A 844 -13.21 31.71 -11.02
C LEU A 844 -13.71 33.16 -10.95
N VAL A 845 -14.32 33.67 -12.02
CA VAL A 845 -14.87 35.03 -12.03
C VAL A 845 -16.12 35.09 -11.15
N LEU A 846 -17.18 34.38 -11.52
CA LEU A 846 -18.54 34.53 -10.98
C LEU A 846 -18.74 33.84 -9.62
N GLY A 847 -17.73 33.14 -9.10
CA GLY A 847 -17.74 32.57 -7.76
C GLY A 847 -17.85 33.62 -6.65
N THR A 848 -18.35 33.19 -5.49
CA THR A 848 -18.47 34.02 -4.28
C THR A 848 -17.11 34.26 -3.64
N GLN A 849 -16.57 35.47 -3.74
CA GLN A 849 -15.21 35.80 -3.26
C GLN A 849 -15.17 36.30 -1.79
N GLY A 850 -16.32 36.67 -1.19
CA GLY A 850 -16.45 36.88 0.26
C GLY A 850 -15.74 38.13 0.77
N ILE A 851 -16.03 39.31 0.20
CA ILE A 851 -15.42 40.59 0.59
C ILE A 851 -16.53 41.62 0.88
N PRO A 852 -17.00 41.76 2.13
CA PRO A 852 -18.20 42.56 2.43
C PRO A 852 -18.14 44.03 1.97
N LYS A 853 -16.99 44.72 2.06
CA LYS A 853 -16.84 46.09 1.52
C LYS A 853 -17.01 46.16 0.00
N LEU A 854 -16.48 45.16 -0.71
CA LEU A 854 -16.57 45.07 -2.15
C LEU A 854 -17.97 44.64 -2.58
N GLU A 855 -18.62 43.78 -1.80
CA GLU A 855 -20.00 43.34 -1.98
C GLU A 855 -21.01 44.45 -1.67
N GLU A 856 -20.74 45.33 -0.70
CA GLU A 856 -21.52 46.55 -0.45
C GLU A 856 -21.42 47.53 -1.63
N ALA A 857 -20.20 47.81 -2.11
CA ALA A 857 -19.99 48.63 -3.31
C ALA A 857 -20.63 47.99 -4.56
N ALA A 858 -20.43 46.67 -4.76
CA ALA A 858 -21.02 45.90 -5.84
C ALA A 858 -22.55 45.89 -5.77
N LYS A 859 -23.16 45.92 -4.57
CA LYS A 859 -24.61 46.01 -4.39
C LYS A 859 -25.16 47.39 -4.72
N ALA A 860 -24.45 48.48 -4.41
CA ALA A 860 -24.83 49.83 -4.85
C ALA A 860 -24.75 49.96 -6.38
N VAL A 861 -23.61 49.53 -6.96
CA VAL A 861 -23.38 49.44 -8.40
C VAL A 861 -24.36 48.47 -9.09
N ARG A 862 -24.78 47.42 -8.38
CA ARG A 862 -25.99 46.57 -8.54
C ARG A 862 -27.12 47.22 -9.32
N GLU A 863 -27.69 48.21 -8.67
CA GLU A 863 -28.92 48.86 -9.11
C GLU A 863 -28.63 49.83 -10.26
N ILE A 864 -27.51 50.56 -10.20
CA ILE A 864 -27.03 51.44 -11.29
C ILE A 864 -26.85 50.66 -12.60
N ALA A 865 -26.33 49.43 -12.54
CA ALA A 865 -26.15 48.55 -13.69
C ALA A 865 -27.48 48.02 -14.26
N LYS A 866 -28.47 47.71 -13.40
CA LYS A 866 -29.83 47.33 -13.83
C LYS A 866 -30.53 48.45 -14.58
N ASP A 867 -30.44 49.69 -14.08
CA ASP A 867 -31.10 50.84 -14.68
C ASP A 867 -30.48 51.23 -16.04
N ASN A 868 -29.17 51.03 -16.22
CA ASN A 868 -28.46 51.33 -17.46
C ASN A 868 -28.42 50.16 -18.47
N ARG A 869 -29.10 49.04 -18.18
CA ARG A 869 -29.06 47.77 -18.94
C ARG A 869 -29.20 47.90 -20.46
N GLN A 870 -30.05 48.78 -20.98
CA GLN A 870 -30.23 48.94 -22.44
C GLN A 870 -29.05 49.62 -23.16
N LYS A 871 -28.13 50.27 -22.42
CA LYS A 871 -26.96 50.98 -22.97
C LYS A 871 -25.65 50.22 -22.74
N MET A 872 -25.62 49.25 -21.83
CA MET A 872 -24.41 48.55 -21.44
C MET A 872 -24.27 47.20 -22.16
N TRP A 873 -23.16 47.06 -22.88
CA TRP A 873 -22.69 45.85 -23.57
C TRP A 873 -23.52 45.36 -24.78
N LYS A 874 -22.78 44.98 -25.83
CA LYS A 874 -23.17 43.99 -26.83
C LYS A 874 -21.93 43.13 -27.11
N SER A 875 -21.80 42.01 -26.40
CA SER A 875 -20.68 41.07 -26.56
C SER A 875 -21.06 39.98 -27.58
N PRO A 876 -20.13 39.52 -28.43
CA PRO A 876 -20.32 38.28 -29.18
C PRO A 876 -20.69 37.09 -28.28
N LEU A 877 -20.26 37.12 -27.01
CA LEU A 877 -20.51 36.09 -25.99
C LEU A 877 -21.83 36.26 -25.23
N ASP A 878 -22.69 37.24 -25.57
CA ASP A 878 -23.94 37.52 -24.83
C ASP A 878 -24.94 36.34 -24.77
N HIS A 879 -24.74 35.31 -25.59
CA HIS A 879 -25.53 34.08 -25.61
C HIS A 879 -25.01 32.99 -24.64
N ILE A 880 -23.83 33.18 -24.04
CA ILE A 880 -23.16 32.24 -23.12
C ILE A 880 -23.44 32.58 -21.65
N PHE A 881 -23.76 33.85 -21.37
CA PHE A 881 -24.04 34.36 -20.03
C PHE A 881 -25.54 34.58 -19.83
N SER A 882 -26.04 34.17 -18.67
CA SER A 882 -27.36 34.58 -18.16
C SER A 882 -27.38 36.07 -17.80
N GLU A 883 -28.59 36.62 -17.63
CA GLU A 883 -28.74 38.05 -17.33
C GLU A 883 -28.11 38.45 -15.99
N ASP A 884 -28.16 37.59 -14.96
CA ASP A 884 -27.51 37.84 -13.67
C ASP A 884 -25.97 37.80 -13.78
N GLU A 885 -25.41 36.91 -14.61
CA GLU A 885 -23.97 36.88 -14.90
C GLU A 885 -23.52 38.13 -15.66
N LYS A 886 -24.30 38.63 -16.63
CA LYS A 886 -24.01 39.89 -17.34
C LYS A 886 -24.03 41.09 -16.41
N ILE A 887 -24.98 41.13 -15.47
CA ILE A 887 -25.04 42.16 -14.43
C ILE A 887 -23.79 42.07 -13.54
N GLU A 888 -23.41 40.88 -13.07
CA GLU A 888 -22.21 40.69 -12.24
C GLU A 888 -20.90 41.10 -12.94
N LEU A 889 -20.73 40.74 -14.22
CA LEU A 889 -19.58 41.17 -15.03
C LEU A 889 -19.56 42.70 -15.23
N SER A 890 -20.73 43.32 -15.41
CA SER A 890 -20.87 44.77 -15.55
C SER A 890 -20.53 45.49 -14.24
N VAL A 891 -20.96 44.93 -13.11
CA VAL A 891 -20.70 45.42 -11.76
C VAL A 891 -19.21 45.40 -11.46
N ARG A 892 -18.52 44.29 -11.69
CA ARG A 892 -17.06 44.18 -11.52
C ARG A 892 -16.30 45.30 -12.22
N LYS A 893 -16.70 45.61 -13.46
CA LYS A 893 -16.04 46.64 -14.27
C LYS A 893 -16.23 48.04 -13.69
N LEU A 894 -17.38 48.30 -13.07
CA LEU A 894 -17.71 49.58 -12.44
C LEU A 894 -17.12 49.71 -11.03
N VAL A 895 -17.09 48.63 -10.23
CA VAL A 895 -16.56 48.64 -8.84
C VAL A 895 -15.07 48.94 -8.80
N ARG A 896 -14.28 48.53 -9.80
CA ARG A 896 -12.85 48.90 -9.88
C ARG A 896 -12.62 50.42 -9.98
N GLY A 897 -13.57 51.16 -10.57
CA GLY A 897 -13.54 52.62 -10.64
C GLY A 897 -14.32 53.32 -9.52
N TYR A 898 -14.91 52.58 -8.58
CA TYR A 898 -15.80 53.13 -7.58
C TYR A 898 -15.03 53.88 -6.48
N LYS A 899 -15.56 55.04 -6.13
CA LYS A 899 -15.12 55.86 -5.00
C LYS A 899 -16.25 55.90 -3.99
N ASP A 900 -15.91 55.73 -2.71
CA ASP A 900 -16.91 55.82 -1.64
C ASP A 900 -17.52 57.23 -1.59
N GLU A 901 -18.85 57.30 -1.67
CA GLU A 901 -19.61 58.56 -1.80
C GLU A 901 -19.43 59.51 -0.62
N ARG A 902 -19.02 59.00 0.56
CA ARG A 902 -18.86 59.78 1.80
C ARG A 902 -17.46 60.38 1.95
N THR A 903 -16.45 59.73 1.37
CA THR A 903 -15.02 60.09 1.53
C THR A 903 -14.36 60.56 0.24
N GLY A 904 -14.94 60.25 -0.93
CA GLY A 904 -14.36 60.54 -2.25
C GLY A 904 -13.10 59.71 -2.58
N LYS A 905 -12.71 58.79 -1.71
CA LYS A 905 -11.53 57.93 -1.84
C LYS A 905 -11.85 56.66 -2.63
N PRO A 906 -10.86 56.04 -3.32
CA PRO A 906 -11.01 54.69 -3.86
C PRO A 906 -11.24 53.67 -2.72
N ILE A 907 -11.81 52.50 -3.04
CA ILE A 907 -12.08 51.43 -2.05
C ILE A 907 -10.78 50.97 -1.35
N VAL A 908 -9.65 51.04 -2.05
CA VAL A 908 -8.30 50.74 -1.57
C VAL A 908 -7.34 51.81 -2.08
N GLU A 909 -6.41 52.24 -1.22
CA GLU A 909 -5.37 53.24 -1.55
C GLU A 909 -4.00 52.61 -1.85
N ASP A 910 -3.83 51.31 -1.55
CA ASP A 910 -2.64 50.53 -1.82
C ASP A 910 -2.70 49.88 -3.22
N ILE A 911 -1.71 50.15 -4.06
CA ILE A 911 -1.69 49.74 -5.48
C ILE A 911 -1.44 48.24 -5.65
N GLU A 912 -0.72 47.58 -4.74
CA GLU A 912 -0.50 46.14 -4.80
C GLU A 912 -1.75 45.39 -4.34
N LEU A 913 -2.38 45.86 -3.26
CA LEU A 913 -3.65 45.32 -2.81
C LEU A 913 -4.76 45.56 -3.84
N GLU A 914 -4.82 46.72 -4.52
CA GLU A 914 -5.78 46.95 -5.60
C GLU A 914 -5.64 45.88 -6.71
N LYS A 915 -4.40 45.61 -7.16
CA LYS A 915 -4.13 44.55 -8.14
C LYS A 915 -4.56 43.17 -7.64
N VAL A 916 -4.18 42.78 -6.41
CA VAL A 916 -4.57 41.47 -5.86
C VAL A 916 -6.08 41.35 -5.70
N LEU A 917 -6.78 42.42 -5.31
CA LEU A 917 -8.24 42.43 -5.22
C LEU A 917 -8.91 42.36 -6.58
N PHE A 918 -8.53 43.18 -7.57
CA PHE A 918 -9.28 43.36 -8.81
C PHE A 918 -8.77 42.57 -10.01
N ASP A 919 -7.51 42.13 -10.02
CA ASP A 919 -6.94 41.28 -11.09
C ASP A 919 -6.86 39.81 -10.68
N VAL A 920 -6.95 39.48 -9.38
CA VAL A 920 -6.80 38.09 -8.89
C VAL A 920 -7.99 37.58 -8.08
N VAL A 921 -8.46 38.30 -7.06
CA VAL A 921 -9.58 37.81 -6.23
C VAL A 921 -10.94 38.05 -6.89
N TYR A 922 -11.17 39.24 -7.42
CA TYR A 922 -12.42 39.67 -8.04
C TYR A 922 -12.21 40.01 -9.54
N PRO A 923 -11.64 39.09 -10.34
CA PRO A 923 -11.20 39.38 -11.71
C PRO A 923 -12.37 39.70 -12.64
N LEU A 924 -12.03 40.33 -13.77
CA LEU A 924 -12.91 40.54 -14.91
C LEU A 924 -12.70 39.42 -15.94
N PHE A 925 -13.79 38.91 -16.50
CA PHE A 925 -13.76 37.86 -17.53
C PHE A 925 -13.01 38.34 -18.79
N GLY A 926 -12.05 37.53 -19.26
CA GLY A 926 -11.22 37.85 -20.43
C GLY A 926 -10.39 39.14 -20.34
N SER A 927 -10.20 39.70 -19.15
CA SER A 927 -9.51 40.99 -18.99
C SER A 927 -8.00 40.89 -18.85
N ARG A 928 -7.40 39.73 -19.12
CA ARG A 928 -5.96 39.58 -19.10
C ARG A 928 -5.40 40.45 -20.22
N GLN A 929 -4.96 41.64 -19.86
CA GLN A 929 -4.20 42.49 -20.76
C GLN A 929 -3.04 41.62 -21.27
N THR A 930 -2.93 41.50 -22.60
CA THR A 930 -1.69 41.05 -23.21
C THR A 930 -0.63 42.03 -22.75
N ALA A 931 0.18 41.62 -21.77
CA ALA A 931 1.36 42.38 -21.38
C ALA A 931 2.21 42.48 -22.64
N GLN A 932 2.19 43.65 -23.28
CA GLN A 932 3.12 43.94 -24.35
C GLN A 932 4.50 43.92 -23.69
N VAL A 933 5.24 42.85 -23.97
CA VAL A 933 6.67 42.78 -23.67
C VAL A 933 7.33 43.70 -24.69
N ASP A 934 7.21 45.01 -24.44
CA ASP A 934 8.07 46.00 -25.06
C ASP A 934 9.50 45.64 -24.64
N GLN A 935 10.26 45.11 -25.59
CA GLN A 935 11.68 44.78 -25.42
C GLN A 935 12.49 46.09 -25.40
N GLY A 936 12.36 46.82 -24.29
CA GLY A 936 13.17 47.99 -23.96
C GLY A 936 14.26 47.61 -22.96
N ASP A 937 15.52 47.66 -23.39
CA ASP A 937 16.67 47.24 -22.59
C ASP A 937 16.88 48.11 -21.34
N LYS A 938 16.34 47.68 -20.20
CA LYS A 938 16.76 48.10 -18.86
C LYS A 938 16.68 46.96 -17.85
N GLU A 939 17.83 46.65 -17.25
CA GLU A 939 17.93 45.86 -16.04
C GLU A 939 17.59 46.73 -14.83
N ASP A 940 16.43 46.50 -14.22
CA ASP A 940 16.05 47.00 -12.88
C ASP A 940 15.28 45.88 -12.17
N GLU A 941 15.63 45.57 -10.91
CA GLU A 941 15.09 44.41 -10.20
C GLU A 941 13.64 44.61 -9.73
N GLY A 942 12.67 44.04 -10.44
CA GLY A 942 11.23 44.28 -10.17
C GLY A 942 10.26 43.19 -10.62
N TRP A 943 10.30 42.01 -9.97
CA TRP A 943 9.24 40.98 -10.00
C TRP A 943 8.69 40.62 -11.40
N SER A 944 9.56 40.24 -12.33
CA SER A 944 9.12 39.50 -13.52
C SER A 944 8.65 38.09 -13.12
N CYS A 945 7.49 37.67 -13.63
CA CYS A 945 6.92 36.35 -13.30
C CYS A 945 7.61 35.25 -14.12
N SER A 946 8.79 34.84 -13.65
CA SER A 946 9.67 33.84 -14.28
C SER A 946 9.18 32.41 -14.01
N LEU A 947 8.09 32.03 -14.69
CA LEU A 947 7.66 30.64 -14.86
C LEU A 947 7.83 30.25 -16.34
N GLN A 948 8.93 29.57 -16.64
CA GLN A 948 9.27 29.03 -17.96
C GLN A 948 9.81 27.60 -17.79
#